data_AF-A0A3E2H6X4-F1
#
_entry.id   AF-A0A3E2H6X4-F1
#
_cell.length_a   1.000
_cell.length_b   1.000
_cell.length_c   1.000
_cell.angle_alpha   90.00
_cell.angle_beta   90.00
_cell.angle_gamma   90.00
#
_symmetry.space_group_name_H-M   'P 1'
#
loop_
_entity.id
_entity.type
_entity.pdbx_description
1 polymer ?
#
loop_
_entity_poly.entity_id
_entity_poly.type
_entity_poly.pdbx_seq_one_letter_code
_entity_poly.pdbx_strand_id
1 'polypeptide(L)'
;MSTATSILHMIRHSFLSSYLSLLSPLLFIALIFTWTYVYTHLRYRLYTTISPLYTIPASSSDQTKQKPTPPPKIPYTIPILGNALSFLAPRPGLFWTNLFRQHPRITGACTLLLGGRKTHVLFSPSAIQALFRTRGLDRVEFNYDIVEKGFGVERSQSRRYYGIGESVDPKLGVTPEQATEHINHEWLLKSENANELAAIFTRFFHDEVSRELTGKANSTQEVSLFAWLRPIMFRASTTALMGKRVLEVYPQLPQDFFIFDNYVLTLFFGIPKWLAPDAYAAREKVAAGILRWQKTAIEESNGRPTPSAEPNINWEPIWGSRVSRAREEYHIARELNLNTRSRLDLGFLFGLNSNAIPATGWMLLHLLDPAGDPSILPRIIEELNTAVGDGGVLNFPVLLGLPLLQSVFHEILRLYVDVLVTRQLHHDLILPLDDGHRQLFLRKNDTVMAPSWLGHRDESQWLDPPADVFYAERFMKTDPETGKLIFSTSGLNGKFFPFGGGKSICPGRIFAKQEVFASVAIVLLTFDFDVLGYVETDGCVGFAKRKQLDALTNVANAPSPKAGRAKALGVTVFEDILLSGGADSVVMVSDLAAGVTKYAMMGHTSIVRCLKVIDSKAAVSGSGDGNLRIWDIETGICKHKLVGHEGQVRCLDTSGNFIVSGSNDGNCKIWNLLTGDCLRTLYGHTGPIFSIAFDGTNVITAGLDTEVRVWDLTSGTCIAVLRDFSTLVSHVRIDENFIIAGGGDGSVRVWALETMRLIFHMAAHKSGITSISANHDYIVTGGSDGQVKLWDLSNGRLIQELEEPMLAIWKVAFSDEKTVIVAARQKEESIIATDPIDAKPDNGVHES
;
A
#
# COMPACT_ATOMS: atom_id res chain seq x y z
N MET A 1 -0.76 74.58 28.03
CA MET A 1 -1.64 73.61 27.34
C MET A 1 -1.58 73.67 25.81
N SER A 2 -1.31 74.81 25.17
CA SER A 2 -1.27 74.93 23.68
C SER A 2 -0.10 74.18 22.99
N THR A 3 1.04 73.98 23.65
CA THR A 3 2.22 73.34 23.05
C THR A 3 2.19 71.81 23.08
N ALA A 4 1.52 71.20 24.06
CA ALA A 4 1.40 69.75 24.17
C ALA A 4 0.43 69.15 23.13
N THR A 5 -0.63 69.86 22.78
CA THR A 5 -1.59 69.45 21.74
C THR A 5 -0.98 69.48 20.34
N SER A 6 -0.13 70.46 20.03
CA SER A 6 0.54 70.55 18.73
C SER A 6 1.58 69.43 18.52
N ILE A 7 2.31 69.03 19.56
CA ILE A 7 3.29 67.93 19.48
C ILE A 7 2.56 66.58 19.30
N LEU A 8 1.44 66.36 20.00
CA LEU A 8 0.62 65.15 19.79
C LEU A 8 0.03 65.08 18.38
N HIS A 9 -0.41 66.22 17.82
CA HIS A 9 -0.98 66.28 16.48
C HIS A 9 0.07 66.05 15.38
N MET A 10 1.31 66.50 15.60
CA MET A 10 2.44 66.33 14.69
C MET A 10 3.00 64.90 14.74
N ILE A 11 3.08 64.28 15.93
CA ILE A 11 3.44 62.85 16.08
C ILE A 11 2.37 61.96 15.43
N ARG A 12 1.08 62.26 15.60
CA ARG A 12 -0.02 61.47 15.00
C ARG A 12 -0.04 61.58 13.47
N HIS A 13 0.24 62.75 12.89
CA HIS A 13 0.38 62.92 11.43
C HIS A 13 1.62 62.24 10.87
N SER A 14 2.76 62.31 11.57
CA SER A 14 4.00 61.64 11.17
C SER A 14 3.86 60.11 11.21
N PHE A 15 3.26 59.56 12.26
CA PHE A 15 2.97 58.12 12.35
C PHE A 15 1.96 57.64 11.30
N LEU A 16 0.86 58.36 11.05
CA LEU A 16 -0.09 58.00 9.98
C LEU A 16 0.54 58.11 8.58
N SER A 17 1.31 59.16 8.32
CA SER A 17 2.06 59.37 7.07
C SER A 17 3.02 58.22 6.81
N SER A 18 3.72 57.77 7.85
CA SER A 18 4.69 56.67 7.78
C SER A 18 3.98 55.34 7.47
N TYR A 19 2.87 55.05 8.14
CA TYR A 19 2.03 53.86 7.86
C TYR A 19 1.41 53.90 6.45
N LEU A 20 0.91 55.06 5.99
CA LEU A 20 0.37 55.23 4.64
C LEU A 20 1.44 55.03 3.56
N SER A 21 2.67 55.51 3.79
CA SER A 21 3.80 55.29 2.89
C SER A 21 4.27 53.82 2.85
N LEU A 22 4.13 53.09 3.96
CA LEU A 22 4.40 51.64 4.04
C LEU A 22 3.27 50.79 3.45
N LEU A 23 2.02 51.26 3.50
CA LEU A 23 0.84 50.58 2.95
C LEU A 23 0.64 50.81 1.45
N SER A 24 1.11 51.95 0.92
CA SER A 24 0.97 52.29 -0.51
C SER A 24 1.57 51.23 -1.46
N PRO A 25 2.80 50.70 -1.23
CA PRO A 25 3.34 49.61 -2.05
C PRO A 25 2.48 48.33 -1.98
N LEU A 26 1.96 47.99 -0.80
CA LEU A 26 1.11 46.81 -0.60
C LEU A 26 -0.23 46.94 -1.33
N LEU A 27 -0.85 48.12 -1.25
CA LEU A 27 -2.08 48.45 -1.99
C LEU A 27 -1.86 48.44 -3.51
N PHE A 28 -0.73 48.96 -3.97
CA PHE A 28 -0.37 48.92 -5.40
C PHE A 28 -0.18 47.48 -5.89
N ILE A 29 0.50 46.64 -5.12
CA ILE A 29 0.65 45.21 -5.42
C ILE A 29 -0.71 44.50 -5.43
N ALA A 30 -1.56 44.76 -4.43
CA ALA A 30 -2.90 44.19 -4.36
C ALA A 30 -3.75 44.58 -5.58
N LEU A 31 -3.70 45.84 -6.00
CA LEU A 31 -4.42 46.33 -7.18
C LEU A 31 -3.93 45.66 -8.47
N ILE A 32 -2.62 45.45 -8.63
CA ILE A 32 -2.07 44.68 -9.75
C ILE A 32 -2.60 43.25 -9.76
N PHE A 33 -2.65 42.59 -8.60
CA PHE A 33 -3.15 41.22 -8.49
C PHE A 33 -4.64 41.13 -8.80
N THR A 34 -5.46 42.03 -8.27
CA THR A 34 -6.90 42.10 -8.56
C THR A 34 -7.16 42.39 -10.03
N TRP A 35 -6.46 43.34 -10.64
CA TRP A 35 -6.59 43.63 -12.07
C TRP A 35 -6.21 42.42 -12.93
N THR A 36 -5.10 41.76 -12.60
CA THR A 36 -4.63 40.56 -13.32
C THR A 36 -5.65 39.42 -13.22
N TYR A 37 -6.21 39.20 -12.03
CA TYR A 37 -7.27 38.23 -11.81
C TYR A 37 -8.48 38.52 -12.69
N VAL A 38 -9.04 39.73 -12.63
CA VAL A 38 -10.23 40.11 -13.40
C VAL A 38 -9.98 40.01 -14.91
N TYR A 39 -8.87 40.56 -15.39
CA TYR A 39 -8.51 40.55 -16.81
C TYR A 39 -8.37 39.13 -17.36
N THR A 40 -7.66 38.25 -16.64
CA THR A 40 -7.42 36.89 -17.11
C THR A 40 -8.70 36.04 -17.09
N HIS A 41 -9.57 36.21 -16.10
CA HIS A 41 -10.87 35.52 -16.04
C HIS A 41 -11.83 35.98 -17.14
N LEU A 42 -11.93 37.29 -17.37
CA LEU A 42 -12.77 37.84 -18.45
C LEU A 42 -12.31 37.31 -19.81
N ARG A 43 -10.99 37.35 -20.06
CA ARG A 43 -10.40 36.82 -21.30
C ARG A 43 -10.66 35.33 -21.48
N TYR A 44 -10.55 34.53 -20.42
CA TYR A 44 -10.86 33.10 -20.47
C TYR A 44 -12.33 32.86 -20.80
N ARG A 45 -13.26 33.55 -20.11
CA ARG A 45 -14.70 33.43 -20.37
C ARG A 45 -15.05 33.77 -21.81
N LEU A 46 -14.59 34.91 -22.30
CA LEU A 46 -14.77 35.32 -23.71
C LEU A 46 -14.24 34.25 -24.67
N TYR A 47 -13.06 33.70 -24.40
CA TYR A 47 -12.47 32.65 -25.21
C TYR A 47 -13.34 31.38 -25.24
N THR A 48 -13.79 30.91 -24.07
CA THR A 48 -14.60 29.68 -23.97
C THR A 48 -15.97 29.81 -24.62
N THR A 49 -16.53 31.02 -24.72
CA THR A 49 -17.82 31.26 -25.36
C THR A 49 -17.75 31.20 -26.89
N ILE A 50 -16.63 31.64 -27.48
CA ILE A 50 -16.51 31.79 -28.94
C ILE A 50 -15.63 30.72 -29.62
N SER A 51 -14.85 29.96 -28.84
CA SER A 51 -13.86 29.05 -29.40
C SER A 51 -14.50 27.79 -30.01
N PRO A 52 -14.07 27.35 -31.21
CA PRO A 52 -14.55 26.12 -31.85
C PRO A 52 -14.22 24.87 -31.03
N LEU A 53 -13.20 24.94 -30.15
CA LEU A 53 -12.84 23.85 -29.23
C LEU A 53 -13.95 23.53 -28.21
N TYR A 54 -14.87 24.47 -27.95
CA TYR A 54 -15.96 24.33 -26.98
C TYR A 54 -17.34 24.20 -27.60
N THR A 55 -17.52 24.64 -28.84
CA THR A 55 -18.83 24.80 -29.48
C THR A 55 -19.21 23.68 -30.43
N ILE A 56 -18.26 22.85 -30.85
CA ILE A 56 -18.48 21.75 -31.80
C ILE A 56 -18.18 20.41 -31.12
N PRO A 57 -19.16 19.49 -30.99
CA PRO A 57 -18.94 18.18 -30.38
C PRO A 57 -17.99 17.34 -31.24
N ALA A 58 -17.18 16.50 -30.59
CA ALA A 58 -16.20 15.62 -31.23
C ALA A 58 -16.81 14.62 -32.23
N SER A 59 -18.14 14.46 -32.25
CA SER A 59 -18.90 13.51 -33.06
C SER A 59 -19.68 14.13 -34.22
N SER A 60 -19.49 15.42 -34.55
CA SER A 60 -20.24 16.04 -35.66
C SER A 60 -19.87 15.38 -37.00
N SER A 61 -20.87 14.87 -37.71
CA SER A 61 -20.77 14.24 -39.04
C SER A 61 -20.31 15.19 -40.16
N ASP A 62 -20.06 16.46 -39.85
CA ASP A 62 -19.59 17.46 -40.80
C ASP A 62 -18.05 17.40 -40.90
N GLN A 63 -17.56 16.79 -41.99
CA GLN A 63 -16.17 16.38 -42.20
C GLN A 63 -15.20 17.53 -42.52
N THR A 64 -15.55 18.79 -42.26
CA THR A 64 -14.66 19.92 -42.57
C THR A 64 -13.56 20.08 -41.51
N LYS A 65 -12.28 19.98 -41.90
CA LYS A 65 -11.13 20.22 -41.02
C LYS A 65 -11.20 21.62 -40.40
N GLN A 66 -11.21 21.70 -39.07
CA GLN A 66 -11.23 22.98 -38.38
C GLN A 66 -9.90 23.74 -38.54
N LYS A 67 -9.97 25.06 -38.47
CA LYS A 67 -8.78 25.91 -38.42
C LYS A 67 -7.98 25.61 -37.15
N PRO A 68 -6.63 25.47 -37.24
CA PRO A 68 -5.78 25.29 -36.07
C PRO A 68 -6.03 26.40 -35.03
N THR A 69 -6.34 25.98 -33.81
CA THR A 69 -6.80 26.88 -32.74
C THR A 69 -5.88 26.76 -31.53
N PRO A 70 -5.45 27.88 -30.90
CA PRO A 70 -4.58 27.81 -29.73
C PRO A 70 -5.30 27.23 -28.50
N PRO A 71 -4.59 26.60 -27.56
CA PRO A 71 -5.22 26.13 -26.33
C PRO A 71 -5.62 27.29 -25.40
N PRO A 72 -6.74 27.18 -24.67
CA PRO A 72 -7.23 28.22 -23.76
C PRO A 72 -6.23 28.51 -22.64
N LYS A 73 -5.98 29.79 -22.34
CA LYS A 73 -5.09 30.19 -21.25
C LYS A 73 -5.84 30.19 -19.92
N ILE A 74 -5.39 29.38 -18.97
CA ILE A 74 -5.99 29.28 -17.65
C ILE A 74 -5.76 30.59 -16.86
N PRO A 75 -6.79 31.14 -16.19
CA PRO A 75 -6.67 32.36 -15.39
C PRO A 75 -5.65 32.26 -14.25
N TYR A 76 -5.06 33.39 -13.86
CA TYR A 76 -4.06 33.48 -12.78
C TYR A 76 -4.06 34.87 -12.13
N THR A 77 -3.51 34.95 -10.92
CA THR A 77 -3.51 36.18 -10.11
C THR A 77 -2.14 36.88 -10.08
N ILE A 78 -1.04 36.12 -10.08
CA ILE A 78 0.32 36.68 -9.95
C ILE A 78 0.93 36.87 -11.35
N PRO A 79 1.23 38.11 -11.80
CA PRO A 79 1.63 38.36 -13.19
C PRO A 79 2.83 37.57 -13.70
N ILE A 80 3.88 37.45 -12.88
CA ILE A 80 5.14 36.81 -13.26
C ILE A 80 5.08 35.30 -13.00
N LEU A 81 4.72 34.89 -11.79
CA LEU A 81 4.66 33.46 -11.43
C LEU A 81 3.53 32.72 -12.15
N GLY A 82 2.45 33.42 -12.52
CA GLY A 82 1.28 32.83 -13.16
C GLY A 82 0.61 31.79 -12.26
N ASN A 83 0.52 30.57 -12.78
CA ASN A 83 -0.02 29.39 -12.13
C ASN A 83 1.01 28.61 -11.30
N ALA A 84 2.27 29.06 -11.21
CA ALA A 84 3.35 28.25 -10.60
C ALA A 84 3.06 27.82 -9.15
N LEU A 85 2.55 28.73 -8.30
CA LEU A 85 2.23 28.39 -6.90
C LEU A 85 1.07 27.40 -6.77
N SER A 86 0.01 27.57 -7.59
CA SER A 86 -1.10 26.62 -7.61
C SER A 86 -0.72 25.28 -8.23
N PHE A 87 0.20 25.28 -9.20
CA PHE A 87 0.73 24.08 -9.83
C PHE A 87 1.57 23.25 -8.86
N LEU A 88 2.34 23.91 -8.00
CA LEU A 88 3.12 23.32 -6.90
C LEU A 88 2.26 22.92 -5.68
N ALA A 89 0.97 22.62 -5.87
CA ALA A 89 0.11 22.23 -4.77
C ALA A 89 0.71 21.05 -3.98
N PRO A 90 0.71 21.09 -2.63
CA PRO A 90 1.36 20.08 -1.81
C PRO A 90 0.66 18.71 -1.87
N ARG A 91 -0.58 18.66 -2.37
CA ARG A 91 -1.33 17.42 -2.57
C ARG A 91 -1.24 17.00 -4.05
N PRO A 92 -0.68 15.81 -4.35
CA PRO A 92 -0.65 15.27 -5.70
C PRO A 92 -2.03 15.28 -6.36
N GLY A 93 -2.10 15.60 -7.65
CA GLY A 93 -3.35 15.65 -8.41
C GLY A 93 -4.30 16.82 -8.08
N LEU A 94 -4.16 17.49 -6.92
CA LEU A 94 -5.11 18.52 -6.48
C LEU A 94 -5.25 19.67 -7.48
N PHE A 95 -4.13 20.12 -8.07
CA PHE A 95 -4.15 21.15 -9.09
C PHE A 95 -5.00 20.72 -10.30
N TRP A 96 -4.78 19.50 -10.80
CA TRP A 96 -5.50 18.95 -11.94
C TRP A 96 -6.98 18.74 -11.63
N THR A 97 -7.32 18.17 -10.48
CA THR A 97 -8.71 17.99 -10.03
C THR A 97 -9.44 19.32 -9.93
N ASN A 98 -8.81 20.35 -9.36
CA ASN A 98 -9.40 21.69 -9.28
C ASN A 98 -9.55 22.33 -10.66
N LEU A 99 -8.56 22.17 -11.53
CA LEU A 99 -8.61 22.67 -12.90
C LEU A 99 -9.81 22.07 -13.66
N PHE A 100 -9.99 20.75 -13.63
CA PHE A 100 -11.03 20.09 -14.41
C PHE A 100 -12.47 20.26 -13.87
N ARG A 101 -12.64 20.73 -12.63
CA ARG A 101 -13.95 21.21 -12.16
C ARG A 101 -14.46 22.41 -12.96
N GLN A 102 -13.56 23.21 -13.52
CA GLN A 102 -13.88 24.45 -14.23
C GLN A 102 -13.50 24.40 -15.72
N HIS A 103 -12.57 23.54 -16.09
CA HIS A 103 -12.04 23.39 -17.44
C HIS A 103 -12.41 22.02 -18.00
N PRO A 104 -13.25 21.91 -19.05
CA PRO A 104 -13.63 20.63 -19.63
C PRO A 104 -12.45 19.86 -20.24
N ARG A 105 -12.32 18.56 -19.92
CA ARG A 105 -11.29 17.68 -20.52
C ARG A 105 -11.44 17.49 -22.03
N ILE A 106 -12.62 17.74 -22.61
CA ILE A 106 -12.88 17.60 -24.05
C ILE A 106 -12.03 18.54 -24.93
N THR A 107 -11.46 19.61 -24.36
CA THR A 107 -10.57 20.54 -25.05
C THR A 107 -9.24 19.91 -25.46
N GLY A 108 -8.83 18.83 -24.78
CA GLY A 108 -7.60 18.08 -25.01
C GLY A 108 -6.29 18.81 -24.69
N ALA A 109 -6.32 20.13 -24.42
CA ALA A 109 -5.17 20.91 -23.97
C ALA A 109 -5.57 22.25 -23.32
N CYS A 110 -4.66 22.80 -22.52
CA CYS A 110 -4.76 24.16 -21.97
C CYS A 110 -3.39 24.86 -21.95
N THR A 111 -3.34 26.16 -21.69
CA THR A 111 -2.10 26.92 -21.52
C THR A 111 -1.99 27.45 -20.10
N LEU A 112 -0.90 27.10 -19.42
CA LEU A 112 -0.51 27.67 -18.13
C LEU A 112 0.58 28.74 -18.33
N LEU A 113 0.64 29.71 -17.42
CA LEU A 113 1.81 30.56 -17.27
C LEU A 113 2.61 30.02 -16.08
N LEU A 114 3.78 29.45 -16.30
CA LEU A 114 4.63 28.87 -15.24
C LEU A 114 5.94 29.65 -15.18
N GLY A 115 6.11 30.47 -14.13
CA GLY A 115 7.35 31.24 -13.94
C GLY A 115 7.72 32.12 -15.14
N GLY A 116 6.73 32.82 -15.71
CA GLY A 116 6.90 33.70 -16.89
C GLY A 116 6.89 32.99 -18.24
N ARG A 117 6.94 31.65 -18.29
CA ARG A 117 6.88 30.87 -19.54
C ARG A 117 5.46 30.41 -19.84
N LYS A 118 5.03 30.53 -21.10
CA LYS A 118 3.78 29.91 -21.56
C LYS A 118 4.01 28.43 -21.78
N THR A 119 3.24 27.62 -21.11
CA THR A 119 3.34 26.16 -21.16
C THR A 119 2.01 25.57 -21.60
N HIS A 120 1.98 24.98 -22.79
CA HIS A 120 0.84 24.26 -23.32
C HIS A 120 0.80 22.85 -22.72
N VAL A 121 -0.19 22.56 -21.90
CA VAL A 121 -0.42 21.26 -21.27
C VAL A 121 -1.33 20.43 -22.16
N LEU A 122 -0.86 19.25 -22.57
CA LEU A 122 -1.61 18.30 -23.39
C LEU A 122 -2.22 17.18 -22.53
N PHE A 123 -3.46 16.81 -22.82
CA PHE A 123 -4.14 15.65 -22.23
C PHE A 123 -5.00 14.87 -23.25
N SER A 124 -4.93 15.22 -24.54
CA SER A 124 -5.44 14.38 -25.63
C SER A 124 -4.42 13.29 -25.99
N PRO A 125 -4.80 11.99 -25.99
CA PRO A 125 -3.92 10.91 -26.40
C PRO A 125 -3.35 11.07 -27.82
N SER A 126 -4.16 11.55 -28.78
CA SER A 126 -3.72 11.80 -30.16
C SER A 126 -2.66 12.90 -30.23
N ALA A 127 -2.83 13.98 -29.48
CA ALA A 127 -1.87 15.09 -29.43
C ALA A 127 -0.55 14.64 -28.77
N ILE A 128 -0.63 13.86 -27.70
CA ILE A 128 0.54 13.32 -26.99
C ILE A 128 1.31 12.35 -27.89
N GLN A 129 0.62 11.45 -28.60
CA GLN A 129 1.25 10.52 -29.54
C GLN A 129 1.94 11.27 -30.68
N ALA A 130 1.30 12.31 -31.24
CA ALA A 130 1.91 13.15 -32.26
C ALA A 130 3.13 13.91 -31.73
N LEU A 131 3.06 14.45 -30.51
CA LEU A 131 4.19 15.11 -29.84
C LEU A 131 5.40 14.17 -29.72
N PHE A 132 5.20 12.91 -29.31
CA PHE A 132 6.29 11.94 -29.16
C PHE A 132 6.94 11.55 -30.48
N ARG A 133 6.23 11.66 -31.61
CA ARG A 133 6.74 11.36 -32.96
C ARG A 133 7.39 12.57 -33.65
N THR A 134 7.14 13.77 -33.16
CA THR A 134 7.60 15.02 -33.78
C THR A 134 9.13 15.12 -33.69
N ARG A 135 9.79 15.39 -34.82
CA ARG A 135 11.24 15.61 -34.91
C ARG A 135 11.56 17.09 -34.72
N GLY A 136 12.79 17.38 -34.30
CA GLY A 136 13.27 18.77 -34.14
C GLY A 136 12.75 19.49 -32.90
N LEU A 137 12.13 18.77 -31.95
CA LEU A 137 11.85 19.25 -30.61
C LEU A 137 12.93 18.76 -29.65
N ASP A 138 13.34 19.62 -28.72
CA ASP A 138 14.30 19.27 -27.68
C ASP A 138 13.78 19.61 -26.27
N ARG A 139 14.60 19.26 -25.27
CA ARG A 139 14.37 19.55 -23.85
C ARG A 139 15.58 20.25 -23.23
N VAL A 140 16.30 21.05 -24.01
CA VAL A 140 17.57 21.67 -23.62
C VAL A 140 17.38 22.60 -22.43
N GLU A 141 16.40 23.50 -22.48
CA GLU A 141 16.12 24.44 -21.39
C GLU A 141 15.74 23.72 -20.10
N PHE A 142 14.98 22.61 -20.20
CA PHE A 142 14.65 21.78 -19.04
C PHE A 142 15.90 21.14 -18.43
N ASN A 143 16.80 20.60 -19.27
CA ASN A 143 18.05 20.01 -18.84
C ASN A 143 18.96 21.03 -18.12
N TYR A 144 19.01 22.28 -18.59
CA TYR A 144 19.70 23.34 -17.87
C TYR A 144 19.01 23.68 -16.56
N ASP A 145 17.69 23.82 -16.55
CA ASP A 145 16.97 24.17 -15.33
C ASP A 145 17.17 23.15 -14.21
N ILE A 146 17.13 21.85 -14.52
CA ILE A 146 17.36 20.81 -13.49
C ILE A 146 18.81 20.81 -12.99
N VAL A 147 19.80 21.00 -13.87
CA VAL A 147 21.22 20.98 -13.48
C VAL A 147 21.64 22.28 -12.78
N GLU A 148 21.26 23.44 -13.31
CA GLU A 148 21.63 24.75 -12.77
C GLU A 148 20.82 25.14 -11.53
N LYS A 149 19.50 24.92 -11.55
CA LYS A 149 18.63 25.32 -10.43
C LYS A 149 18.46 24.18 -9.44
N GLY A 150 18.09 22.99 -9.94
CA GLY A 150 17.87 21.80 -9.11
C GLY A 150 19.13 21.36 -8.39
N PHE A 151 20.21 21.08 -9.12
CA PHE A 151 21.47 20.59 -8.55
C PHE A 151 22.48 21.70 -8.22
N GLY A 152 22.25 22.93 -8.69
CA GLY A 152 23.07 24.10 -8.35
C GLY A 152 24.42 24.14 -9.08
N VAL A 153 24.49 23.58 -10.29
CA VAL A 153 25.68 23.66 -11.15
C VAL A 153 25.79 25.06 -11.76
N GLU A 154 27.02 25.56 -11.84
CA GLU A 154 27.28 26.86 -12.47
C GLU A 154 26.99 26.82 -13.97
N ARG A 155 26.41 27.89 -14.52
CA ARG A 155 26.05 27.99 -15.94
C ARG A 155 27.21 27.78 -16.92
N SER A 156 28.43 28.15 -16.54
CA SER A 156 29.62 27.89 -17.38
C SER A 156 29.92 26.39 -17.46
N GLN A 157 29.74 25.67 -16.35
CA GLN A 157 29.98 24.24 -16.21
C GLN A 157 28.85 23.41 -16.83
N SER A 158 27.58 23.81 -16.68
CA SER A 158 26.44 23.16 -17.33
C SER A 158 26.55 23.22 -18.86
N ARG A 159 26.98 24.37 -19.41
CA ARG A 159 27.26 24.52 -20.84
C ARG A 159 28.40 23.63 -21.29
N ARG A 160 29.44 23.49 -20.47
CA ARG A 160 30.53 22.55 -20.73
C ARG A 160 30.05 21.11 -20.66
N TYR A 161 29.15 20.76 -19.74
CA TYR A 161 28.60 19.41 -19.67
C TYR A 161 27.78 19.05 -20.91
N TYR A 162 26.86 19.92 -21.35
CA TYR A 162 26.00 19.63 -22.51
C TYR A 162 26.63 19.97 -23.87
N GLY A 163 27.68 20.79 -23.91
CA GLY A 163 28.42 21.22 -25.10
C GLY A 163 27.54 21.67 -26.27
N ILE A 164 26.53 22.49 -25.98
CA ILE A 164 25.53 22.90 -26.98
C ILE A 164 26.15 23.83 -28.01
N GLY A 165 25.98 23.48 -29.29
CA GLY A 165 26.58 24.17 -30.42
C GLY A 165 27.91 23.57 -30.86
N GLU A 166 28.44 22.58 -30.14
CA GLU A 166 29.59 21.79 -30.59
C GLU A 166 29.11 20.74 -31.60
N SER A 167 29.62 20.81 -32.84
CA SER A 167 29.35 19.81 -33.86
C SER A 167 30.09 18.49 -33.60
N VAL A 168 31.22 18.56 -32.88
CA VAL A 168 32.05 17.43 -32.47
C VAL A 168 32.76 17.84 -31.17
N ASP A 169 32.78 16.98 -30.16
CA ASP A 169 33.65 17.11 -29.01
C ASP A 169 35.10 16.83 -29.45
N PRO A 170 36.04 17.78 -29.30
CA PRO A 170 37.42 17.62 -29.80
C PRO A 170 38.18 16.42 -29.20
N LYS A 171 37.75 15.92 -28.04
CA LYS A 171 38.38 14.81 -27.33
C LYS A 171 37.66 13.48 -27.54
N LEU A 172 36.33 13.51 -27.69
CA LEU A 172 35.52 12.31 -27.85
C LEU A 172 35.21 11.97 -29.31
N GLY A 173 35.42 12.90 -30.25
CA GLY A 173 35.18 12.68 -31.69
C GLY A 173 33.70 12.54 -32.08
N VAL A 174 32.77 12.77 -31.13
CA VAL A 174 31.31 12.71 -31.30
C VAL A 174 30.67 13.92 -30.61
N THR A 175 29.40 14.22 -30.90
CA THR A 175 28.71 15.29 -30.15
C THR A 175 28.55 14.90 -28.68
N PRO A 176 28.52 15.88 -27.74
CA PRO A 176 28.25 15.62 -26.33
C PRO A 176 26.92 14.88 -26.09
N GLU A 177 25.89 15.19 -26.87
CA GLU A 177 24.60 14.48 -26.83
C GLU A 177 24.80 12.99 -27.18
N GLN A 178 25.48 12.70 -28.29
CA GLN A 178 25.79 11.32 -28.69
C GLN A 178 26.64 10.57 -27.65
N ALA A 179 27.60 11.24 -27.01
CA ALA A 179 28.40 10.64 -25.96
C ALA A 179 27.54 10.22 -24.75
N THR A 180 26.65 11.11 -24.29
CA THR A 180 25.75 10.78 -23.16
C THR A 180 24.70 9.73 -23.54
N GLU A 181 24.18 9.76 -24.77
CA GLU A 181 23.27 8.74 -25.29
C GLU A 181 23.97 7.38 -25.39
N HIS A 182 25.22 7.35 -25.85
CA HIS A 182 26.04 6.14 -25.90
C HIS A 182 26.28 5.53 -24.52
N ILE A 183 26.68 6.33 -23.53
CA ILE A 183 26.86 5.86 -22.14
C ILE A 183 25.57 5.25 -21.60
N ASN A 184 24.44 5.94 -21.79
CA ASN A 184 23.14 5.45 -21.35
C ASN A 184 22.73 4.17 -22.09
N HIS A 185 22.96 4.12 -23.41
CA HIS A 185 22.61 2.96 -24.22
C HIS A 185 23.44 1.74 -23.82
N GLU A 186 24.76 1.90 -23.77
CA GLU A 186 25.67 0.81 -23.46
C GLU A 186 25.44 0.29 -22.05
N TRP A 187 25.38 1.16 -21.04
CA TRP A 187 25.43 0.69 -19.65
C TRP A 187 24.07 0.58 -18.94
N LEU A 188 22.99 1.18 -19.48
CA LEU A 188 21.65 1.13 -18.84
C LEU A 188 20.56 0.50 -19.71
N LEU A 189 20.74 0.44 -21.04
CA LEU A 189 19.73 -0.09 -21.97
C LEU A 189 20.09 -1.43 -22.59
N LYS A 190 21.38 -1.71 -22.78
CA LYS A 190 21.83 -3.01 -23.27
C LYS A 190 21.58 -4.06 -22.20
N SER A 191 20.80 -5.08 -22.53
CA SER A 191 20.31 -6.08 -21.57
C SER A 191 21.43 -6.75 -20.77
N GLU A 192 22.55 -7.06 -21.41
CA GLU A 192 23.73 -7.68 -20.76
C GLU A 192 24.25 -6.83 -19.59
N ASN A 193 24.50 -5.55 -19.85
CA ASN A 193 25.05 -4.62 -18.85
C ASN A 193 24.02 -4.22 -17.79
N ALA A 194 22.74 -4.10 -18.17
CA ALA A 194 21.66 -3.88 -17.21
C ALA A 194 21.50 -5.07 -16.26
N ASN A 195 21.56 -6.31 -16.78
CA ASN A 195 21.52 -7.53 -15.98
C ASN A 195 22.73 -7.65 -15.04
N GLU A 196 23.92 -7.29 -15.51
CA GLU A 196 25.13 -7.22 -14.68
C GLU A 196 24.91 -6.28 -13.47
N LEU A 197 24.45 -5.06 -13.73
CA LEU A 197 24.17 -4.08 -12.68
C LEU A 197 23.05 -4.54 -11.73
N ALA A 198 22.01 -5.18 -12.26
CA ALA A 198 20.92 -5.76 -11.47
C ALA A 198 21.39 -6.89 -10.56
N ALA A 199 22.30 -7.75 -11.03
CA ALA A 199 22.91 -8.80 -10.20
C ALA A 199 23.74 -8.21 -9.05
N ILE A 200 24.52 -7.16 -9.33
CA ILE A 200 25.29 -6.42 -8.31
C ILE A 200 24.34 -5.81 -7.26
N PHE A 201 23.30 -5.12 -7.71
CA PHE A 201 22.27 -4.55 -6.81
C PHE A 201 21.63 -5.63 -5.94
N THR A 202 21.19 -6.73 -6.56
CA THR A 202 20.48 -7.82 -5.87
C THR A 202 21.31 -8.42 -4.75
N ARG A 203 22.61 -8.62 -5.01
CA ARG A 203 23.56 -9.06 -3.99
C ARG A 203 23.62 -8.08 -2.82
N PHE A 204 23.84 -6.79 -3.09
CA PHE A 204 23.94 -5.81 -2.00
C PHE A 204 22.61 -5.59 -1.28
N PHE A 205 21.48 -5.68 -1.97
CA PHE A 205 20.17 -5.61 -1.35
C PHE A 205 19.91 -6.81 -0.44
N HIS A 206 20.24 -8.01 -0.90
CA HIS A 206 20.20 -9.22 -0.08
C HIS A 206 21.11 -9.08 1.15
N ASP A 207 22.34 -8.56 1.01
CA ASP A 207 23.26 -8.32 2.13
C ASP A 207 22.68 -7.32 3.15
N GLU A 208 22.08 -6.21 2.69
CA GLU A 208 21.44 -5.22 3.56
C GLU A 208 20.22 -5.81 4.28
N VAL A 209 19.38 -6.58 3.59
CA VAL A 209 18.24 -7.29 4.20
C VAL A 209 18.71 -8.34 5.20
N SER A 210 19.76 -9.10 4.88
CA SER A 210 20.31 -10.13 5.76
C SER A 210 20.89 -9.56 7.05
N ARG A 211 21.43 -8.34 7.01
CA ARG A 211 21.89 -7.64 8.23
C ARG A 211 20.75 -7.28 9.18
N GLU A 212 19.53 -7.11 8.68
CA GLU A 212 18.37 -6.89 9.54
C GLU A 212 17.95 -8.19 10.27
N LEU A 213 18.36 -9.35 9.76
CA LEU A 213 18.05 -10.68 10.29
C LEU A 213 19.08 -11.20 11.32
N THR A 214 20.30 -10.65 11.37
CA THR A 214 21.37 -11.18 12.23
C THR A 214 21.01 -11.07 13.72
N GLY A 215 21.05 -12.22 14.42
CA GLY A 215 20.69 -12.32 15.84
C GLY A 215 19.18 -12.30 16.13
N LYS A 216 18.33 -12.41 15.10
CA LYS A 216 16.86 -12.25 15.18
C LYS A 216 16.04 -13.34 14.47
N ALA A 217 16.67 -14.46 14.08
CA ALA A 217 15.96 -15.58 13.47
C ALA A 217 14.79 -16.04 14.37
N ASN A 218 13.59 -16.18 13.80
CA ASN A 218 12.33 -16.50 14.51
C ASN A 218 11.85 -15.42 15.50
N SER A 219 12.12 -14.13 15.23
CA SER A 219 11.53 -13.01 15.98
C SER A 219 10.63 -12.15 15.10
N THR A 220 9.51 -11.69 15.65
CA THR A 220 8.61 -10.74 14.99
C THR A 220 9.03 -9.31 15.33
N GLN A 221 9.09 -8.43 14.33
CA GLN A 221 9.40 -7.02 14.53
C GLN A 221 8.32 -6.13 13.91
N GLU A 222 7.80 -5.17 14.68
CA GLU A 222 6.95 -4.10 14.15
C GLU A 222 7.82 -3.09 13.40
N VAL A 223 7.50 -2.84 12.13
CA VAL A 223 8.19 -1.87 11.28
C VAL A 223 7.20 -1.03 10.49
N SER A 224 7.52 0.25 10.30
CA SER A 224 6.87 1.06 9.26
C SER A 224 7.45 0.65 7.90
N LEU A 225 6.73 -0.16 7.13
CA LEU A 225 7.21 -0.85 5.92
C LEU A 225 8.04 0.04 4.99
N PHE A 226 7.50 1.19 4.56
CA PHE A 226 8.22 2.09 3.65
C PHE A 226 9.42 2.77 4.32
N ALA A 227 9.28 3.18 5.59
CA ALA A 227 10.37 3.82 6.34
C ALA A 227 11.54 2.85 6.61
N TRP A 228 11.24 1.55 6.74
CA TRP A 228 12.22 0.47 6.86
C TRP A 228 12.88 0.16 5.51
N LEU A 229 12.09 -0.03 4.45
CA LEU A 229 12.57 -0.38 3.13
C LEU A 229 13.45 0.70 2.50
N ARG A 230 13.03 1.96 2.63
CA ARG A 230 13.66 3.12 1.95
C ARG A 230 15.17 3.22 2.18
N PRO A 231 15.69 3.25 3.42
CA PRO A 231 17.14 3.33 3.65
C PRO A 231 17.90 2.06 3.22
N ILE A 232 17.28 0.87 3.27
CA ILE A 232 17.88 -0.40 2.85
C ILE A 232 18.10 -0.39 1.32
N MET A 233 17.04 -0.12 0.56
CA MET A 233 17.14 0.00 -0.90
C MET A 233 18.10 1.11 -1.31
N PHE A 234 18.04 2.28 -0.66
CA PHE A 234 18.94 3.39 -0.99
C PHE A 234 20.42 3.00 -0.81
N ARG A 235 20.78 2.32 0.29
CA ARG A 235 22.15 1.87 0.52
C ARG A 235 22.60 0.84 -0.51
N ALA A 236 21.76 -0.15 -0.81
CA ALA A 236 22.05 -1.16 -1.83
C ALA A 236 22.24 -0.55 -3.22
N SER A 237 21.31 0.32 -3.64
CA SER A 237 21.34 1.02 -4.93
C SER A 237 22.56 1.92 -5.07
N THR A 238 22.83 2.72 -4.05
CA THR A 238 24.01 3.61 -4.00
C THR A 238 25.31 2.81 -4.03
N THR A 239 25.39 1.70 -3.29
CA THR A 239 26.56 0.81 -3.30
C THR A 239 26.77 0.17 -4.67
N ALA A 240 25.70 -0.33 -5.28
CA ALA A 240 25.76 -0.93 -6.62
C ALA A 240 26.23 0.08 -7.67
N LEU A 241 25.70 1.31 -7.63
CA LEU A 241 26.05 2.34 -8.60
C LEU A 241 27.43 2.95 -8.35
N MET A 242 27.67 3.48 -7.15
CA MET A 242 28.78 4.40 -6.85
C MET A 242 29.88 3.75 -6.00
N GLY A 243 29.71 2.48 -5.61
CA GLY A 243 30.65 1.77 -4.75
C GLY A 243 30.31 1.94 -3.28
N LYS A 244 30.83 1.06 -2.43
CA LYS A 244 30.58 1.13 -0.98
C LYS A 244 31.22 2.34 -0.31
N ARG A 245 32.31 2.87 -0.89
CA ARG A 245 33.12 3.93 -0.27
C ARG A 245 32.35 5.22 -0.03
N VAL A 246 31.35 5.52 -0.86
CA VAL A 246 30.50 6.72 -0.67
C VAL A 246 29.74 6.70 0.65
N LEU A 247 29.26 5.53 1.08
CA LEU A 247 28.52 5.38 2.34
C LEU A 247 29.47 5.23 3.54
N GLU A 248 30.70 4.77 3.33
CA GLU A 248 31.74 4.78 4.38
C GLU A 248 32.21 6.22 4.68
N VAL A 249 32.37 7.06 3.65
CA VAL A 249 32.78 8.47 3.80
C VAL A 249 31.60 9.37 4.22
N TYR A 250 30.39 9.06 3.77
CA TYR A 250 29.18 9.81 4.09
C TYR A 250 28.02 8.91 4.55
N PRO A 251 28.06 8.38 5.78
CA PRO A 251 27.05 7.44 6.28
C PRO A 251 25.64 8.02 6.37
N GLN A 252 25.50 9.35 6.55
CA GLN A 252 24.21 10.04 6.64
C GLN A 252 23.60 10.39 5.28
N LEU A 253 24.25 10.01 4.17
CA LEU A 253 23.76 10.27 2.82
C LEU A 253 22.29 9.85 2.61
N PRO A 254 21.82 8.66 3.05
CA PRO A 254 20.42 8.27 2.85
C PRO A 254 19.42 9.26 3.47
N GLN A 255 19.68 9.72 4.70
CA GLN A 255 18.80 10.66 5.39
C GLN A 255 18.82 12.05 4.73
N ASP A 256 20.03 12.57 4.47
CA ASP A 256 20.18 13.91 3.91
C ASP A 256 19.69 13.99 2.47
N PHE A 257 19.84 12.91 1.70
CA PHE A 257 19.32 12.81 0.33
C PHE A 257 17.81 12.99 0.28
N PHE A 258 17.03 12.30 1.13
CA PHE A 258 15.56 12.44 1.09
C PHE A 258 15.05 13.77 1.63
N ILE A 259 15.83 14.48 2.45
CA ILE A 259 15.54 15.88 2.80
C ILE A 259 15.69 16.76 1.55
N PHE A 260 16.77 16.58 0.79
CA PHE A 260 16.96 17.28 -0.49
C PHE A 260 15.86 16.93 -1.50
N ASP A 261 15.52 15.65 -1.64
CA ASP A 261 14.52 15.12 -2.57
C ASP A 261 13.16 15.84 -2.46
N ASN A 262 12.70 16.06 -1.22
CA ASN A 262 11.46 16.79 -0.91
C ASN A 262 11.43 18.23 -1.45
N TYR A 263 12.61 18.83 -1.72
CA TYR A 263 12.74 20.21 -2.17
C TYR A 263 13.11 20.35 -3.65
N VAL A 264 13.27 19.25 -4.40
CA VAL A 264 13.75 19.32 -5.80
C VAL A 264 12.84 20.17 -6.68
N LEU A 265 11.51 20.04 -6.55
CA LEU A 265 10.58 20.88 -7.32
C LEU A 265 10.69 22.36 -6.93
N THR A 266 10.80 22.68 -5.64
CA THR A 266 11.00 24.05 -5.14
C THR A 266 12.26 24.68 -5.75
N LEU A 267 13.35 23.91 -5.83
CA LEU A 267 14.62 24.32 -6.45
C LEU A 267 14.48 24.47 -7.97
N PHE A 268 13.85 23.49 -8.65
CA PHE A 268 13.65 23.47 -10.09
C PHE A 268 12.85 24.67 -10.61
N PHE A 269 11.74 25.01 -9.95
CA PHE A 269 10.95 26.20 -10.29
C PHE A 269 11.58 27.53 -9.83
N GLY A 270 12.74 27.48 -9.16
CA GLY A 270 13.54 28.64 -8.83
C GLY A 270 12.90 29.53 -7.75
N ILE A 271 12.22 28.92 -6.77
CA ILE A 271 11.69 29.67 -5.62
C ILE A 271 12.88 30.36 -4.91
N PRO A 272 12.85 31.70 -4.73
CA PRO A 272 13.98 32.43 -4.19
C PRO A 272 14.49 31.90 -2.84
N LYS A 273 15.82 31.94 -2.63
CA LYS A 273 16.48 31.45 -1.41
C LYS A 273 15.94 32.04 -0.11
N TRP A 274 15.48 33.29 -0.12
CA TRP A 274 14.89 33.93 1.06
C TRP A 274 13.47 33.43 1.37
N LEU A 275 12.76 32.83 0.41
CA LEU A 275 11.46 32.17 0.60
C LEU A 275 11.58 30.69 0.96
N ALA A 276 12.67 30.03 0.54
CA ALA A 276 12.89 28.60 0.77
C ALA A 276 14.33 28.30 1.22
N PRO A 277 14.82 28.89 2.33
CA PRO A 277 16.22 28.74 2.74
C PRO A 277 16.62 27.28 2.99
N ASP A 278 15.70 26.47 3.52
CA ASP A 278 15.92 25.06 3.84
C ASP A 278 16.16 24.20 2.58
N ALA A 279 15.48 24.51 1.48
CA ALA A 279 15.67 23.83 0.20
C ALA A 279 17.12 23.97 -0.31
N TYR A 280 17.66 25.20 -0.24
CA TYR A 280 19.04 25.46 -0.63
C TYR A 280 20.02 24.84 0.35
N ALA A 281 19.77 24.92 1.66
CA ALA A 281 20.62 24.31 2.67
C ALA A 281 20.72 22.77 2.49
N ALA A 282 19.60 22.10 2.24
CA ALA A 282 19.55 20.66 2.00
C ALA A 282 20.37 20.25 0.77
N ARG A 283 20.20 20.94 -0.36
CA ARG A 283 20.98 20.71 -1.59
C ARG A 283 22.48 20.87 -1.35
N GLU A 284 22.88 21.97 -0.72
CA GLU A 284 24.30 22.26 -0.46
C GLU A 284 24.93 21.22 0.49
N LYS A 285 24.18 20.76 1.50
CA LYS A 285 24.64 19.72 2.44
C LYS A 285 24.96 18.42 1.71
N VAL A 286 24.05 17.92 0.87
CA VAL A 286 24.24 16.66 0.13
C VAL A 286 25.36 16.80 -0.91
N ALA A 287 25.39 17.90 -1.67
CA ALA A 287 26.44 18.15 -2.65
C ALA A 287 27.84 18.22 -2.01
N ALA A 288 27.97 18.82 -0.82
CA ALA A 288 29.22 18.88 -0.07
C ALA A 288 29.67 17.50 0.45
N GLY A 289 28.72 16.64 0.85
CA GLY A 289 29.01 15.27 1.27
C GLY A 289 29.51 14.39 0.11
N ILE A 290 28.85 14.46 -1.06
CA ILE A 290 29.30 13.74 -2.26
C ILE A 290 30.66 14.29 -2.74
N LEU A 291 30.88 15.60 -2.67
CA LEU A 291 32.18 16.21 -2.98
C LEU A 291 33.30 15.66 -2.07
N ARG A 292 33.01 15.42 -0.79
CA ARG A 292 33.97 14.82 0.14
C ARG A 292 34.34 13.40 -0.29
N TRP A 293 33.35 12.57 -0.62
CA TRP A 293 33.59 11.24 -1.16
C TRP A 293 34.42 11.29 -2.45
N GLN A 294 34.09 12.16 -3.41
CA GLN A 294 34.86 12.25 -4.66
C GLN A 294 36.33 12.63 -4.43
N LYS A 295 36.62 13.50 -3.46
CA LYS A 295 38.02 13.83 -3.08
C LYS A 295 38.74 12.58 -2.57
N THR A 296 38.13 11.86 -1.63
CA THR A 296 38.68 10.61 -1.08
C THR A 296 38.86 9.56 -2.18
N ALA A 297 37.89 9.41 -3.08
CA ALA A 297 37.94 8.47 -4.19
C ALA A 297 39.13 8.74 -5.13
N ILE A 298 39.39 10.02 -5.45
CA ILE A 298 40.53 10.45 -6.26
C ILE A 298 41.86 10.14 -5.55
N GLU A 299 41.94 10.40 -4.25
CA GLU A 299 43.13 10.10 -3.44
C GLU A 299 43.43 8.59 -3.40
N GLU A 300 42.39 7.76 -3.22
CA GLU A 300 42.50 6.31 -3.10
C GLU A 300 42.70 5.60 -4.46
N SER A 301 42.31 6.22 -5.58
CA SER A 301 42.38 5.62 -6.92
C SER A 301 43.50 6.18 -7.81
N ASN A 302 44.52 6.81 -7.22
CA ASN A 302 45.62 7.47 -7.96
C ASN A 302 45.13 8.50 -9.00
N GLY A 303 44.02 9.18 -8.70
CA GLY A 303 43.53 10.31 -9.47
C GLY A 303 42.43 10.01 -10.50
N ARG A 304 42.15 8.75 -10.84
CA ARG A 304 41.13 8.38 -11.85
C ARG A 304 40.41 7.07 -11.53
N PRO A 305 39.15 6.88 -11.99
CA PRO A 305 38.50 5.57 -11.93
C PRO A 305 39.20 4.56 -12.82
N THR A 306 39.07 3.28 -12.49
CA THR A 306 39.44 2.20 -13.42
C THR A 306 38.56 2.29 -14.68
N PRO A 307 39.10 2.02 -15.88
CA PRO A 307 38.35 2.14 -17.13
C PRO A 307 37.01 1.40 -17.12
N SER A 308 35.93 2.08 -17.54
CA SER A 308 34.56 1.52 -17.55
C SER A 308 34.42 0.29 -18.44
N ALA A 309 35.23 0.21 -19.49
CA ALA A 309 35.29 -0.89 -20.45
C ALA A 309 36.22 -2.05 -20.05
N GLU A 310 36.90 -1.98 -18.89
CA GLU A 310 37.82 -3.03 -18.44
C GLU A 310 37.09 -4.38 -18.29
N PRO A 311 37.40 -5.43 -19.07
CA PRO A 311 36.56 -6.63 -19.14
C PRO A 311 36.38 -7.35 -17.81
N ASN A 312 37.41 -7.37 -16.98
CA ASN A 312 37.42 -8.16 -15.74
C ASN A 312 36.91 -7.41 -14.51
N ILE A 313 36.47 -6.15 -14.67
CA ILE A 313 36.01 -5.32 -13.55
C ILE A 313 34.63 -4.78 -13.87
N ASN A 314 33.60 -5.47 -13.39
CA ASN A 314 32.19 -5.04 -13.48
C ASN A 314 31.77 -4.07 -12.37
N TRP A 315 32.41 -4.17 -11.20
CA TRP A 315 32.16 -3.31 -10.05
C TRP A 315 33.43 -3.14 -9.21
N GLU A 316 33.65 -1.95 -8.64
CA GLU A 316 34.72 -1.70 -7.68
C GLU A 316 34.25 -0.92 -6.44
N PRO A 317 34.94 -1.04 -5.28
CA PRO A 317 34.52 -0.38 -4.04
C PRO A 317 34.46 1.14 -4.06
N ILE A 318 35.34 1.79 -4.84
CA ILE A 318 35.55 3.24 -4.79
C ILE A 318 34.55 3.97 -5.70
N TRP A 319 34.47 3.54 -6.97
CA TRP A 319 33.68 4.19 -8.01
C TRP A 319 32.44 3.40 -8.45
N GLY A 320 32.31 2.15 -8.00
CA GLY A 320 31.15 1.29 -8.23
C GLY A 320 31.09 0.68 -9.63
N SER A 321 29.89 0.76 -10.20
CA SER A 321 29.52 0.18 -11.49
C SER A 321 30.25 0.79 -12.69
N ARG A 322 30.21 0.06 -13.82
CA ARG A 322 30.68 0.57 -15.12
C ARG A 322 30.00 1.88 -15.54
N VAL A 323 28.69 2.03 -15.32
CA VAL A 323 27.96 3.27 -15.68
C VAL A 323 28.45 4.47 -14.87
N SER A 324 28.73 4.29 -13.58
CA SER A 324 29.27 5.35 -12.73
C SER A 324 30.65 5.78 -13.21
N ARG A 325 31.54 4.81 -13.48
CA ARG A 325 32.88 5.08 -14.01
C ARG A 325 32.86 5.72 -15.40
N ALA A 326 31.97 5.29 -16.28
CA ALA A 326 31.80 5.89 -17.61
C ALA A 326 31.33 7.35 -17.54
N ARG A 327 30.48 7.69 -16.56
CA ARG A 327 30.08 9.08 -16.29
C ARG A 327 31.24 9.91 -15.78
N GLU A 328 32.06 9.36 -14.88
CA GLU A 328 33.25 10.05 -14.38
C GLU A 328 34.32 10.24 -15.45
N GLU A 329 34.53 9.26 -16.33
CA GLU A 329 35.38 9.40 -17.53
C GLU A 329 34.88 10.54 -18.42
N TYR A 330 33.57 10.61 -18.66
CA TYR A 330 32.97 11.69 -19.42
C TYR A 330 33.17 13.05 -18.74
N HIS A 331 32.99 13.14 -17.42
CA HIS A 331 33.22 14.37 -16.68
C HIS A 331 34.68 14.84 -16.75
N ILE A 332 35.64 13.91 -16.69
CA ILE A 332 37.07 14.19 -16.83
C ILE A 332 37.40 14.65 -18.25
N ALA A 333 36.87 13.98 -19.28
CA ALA A 333 37.05 14.36 -20.67
C ALA A 333 36.56 15.79 -20.92
N ARG A 334 35.41 16.14 -20.34
CA ARG A 334 34.80 17.48 -20.38
C ARG A 334 35.44 18.49 -19.43
N GLU A 335 36.52 18.17 -18.72
CA GLU A 335 37.22 19.08 -17.80
C GLU A 335 36.28 19.79 -16.81
N LEU A 336 35.33 19.03 -16.25
CA LEU A 336 34.43 19.56 -15.25
C LEU A 336 35.14 19.66 -13.91
N ASN A 337 34.91 20.76 -13.20
CA ASN A 337 35.45 20.90 -11.86
C ASN A 337 34.77 19.91 -10.89
N LEU A 338 35.46 19.60 -9.79
CA LEU A 338 35.00 18.57 -8.86
C LEU A 338 33.65 18.90 -8.19
N ASN A 339 33.39 20.18 -7.90
CA ASN A 339 32.10 20.62 -7.37
C ASN A 339 30.94 20.40 -8.37
N THR A 340 31.22 20.47 -9.66
CA THR A 340 30.22 20.16 -10.70
C THR A 340 29.98 18.66 -10.78
N ARG A 341 31.06 17.87 -10.79
CA ARG A 341 30.98 16.40 -10.78
C ARG A 341 30.11 15.89 -9.65
N SER A 342 30.35 16.35 -8.42
CA SER A 342 29.57 15.90 -7.26
C SER A 342 28.07 16.24 -7.36
N ARG A 343 27.73 17.37 -7.98
CA ARG A 343 26.33 17.79 -8.21
C ARG A 343 25.67 17.00 -9.35
N LEU A 344 26.42 16.61 -10.37
CA LEU A 344 25.92 15.73 -11.43
C LEU A 344 25.68 14.31 -10.90
N ASP A 345 26.55 13.82 -10.03
CA ASP A 345 26.37 12.53 -9.33
C ASP A 345 25.17 12.55 -8.37
N LEU A 346 24.93 13.67 -7.68
CA LEU A 346 23.67 13.88 -6.95
C LEU A 346 22.46 13.73 -7.88
N GLY A 347 22.54 14.30 -9.09
CA GLY A 347 21.50 14.15 -10.10
C GLY A 347 21.32 12.72 -10.59
N PHE A 348 22.40 11.94 -10.66
CA PHE A 348 22.34 10.53 -11.01
C PHE A 348 21.66 9.69 -9.92
N LEU A 349 22.00 9.93 -8.65
CA LEU A 349 21.31 9.32 -7.50
C LEU A 349 19.82 9.70 -7.46
N PHE A 350 19.49 10.96 -7.72
CA PHE A 350 18.11 11.46 -7.82
C PHE A 350 17.30 10.73 -8.91
N GLY A 351 17.88 10.57 -10.11
CA GLY A 351 17.19 9.94 -11.22
C GLY A 351 16.73 8.50 -10.94
N LEU A 352 17.45 7.78 -10.08
CA LEU A 352 17.11 6.40 -9.73
C LEU A 352 16.32 6.28 -8.42
N ASN A 353 16.90 6.73 -7.31
CA ASN A 353 16.39 6.46 -5.96
C ASN A 353 15.02 7.10 -5.71
N SER A 354 14.75 8.27 -6.30
CA SER A 354 13.49 8.99 -6.11
C SER A 354 12.31 8.37 -6.86
N ASN A 355 12.53 7.32 -7.67
CA ASN A 355 11.48 6.65 -8.45
C ASN A 355 11.37 5.15 -8.14
N ALA A 356 12.50 4.41 -8.13
CA ALA A 356 12.47 2.96 -7.92
C ALA A 356 12.00 2.60 -6.49
N ILE A 357 12.52 3.28 -5.47
CA ILE A 357 12.18 3.02 -4.07
C ILE A 357 10.68 3.24 -3.78
N PRO A 358 10.07 4.40 -4.13
CA PRO A 358 8.63 4.57 -3.93
C PRO A 358 7.79 3.60 -4.76
N ALA A 359 8.22 3.22 -5.98
CA ALA A 359 7.52 2.20 -6.75
C ALA A 359 7.49 0.84 -6.04
N THR A 360 8.63 0.38 -5.50
CA THR A 360 8.71 -0.83 -4.67
C THR A 360 7.84 -0.72 -3.43
N GLY A 361 7.89 0.42 -2.75
CA GLY A 361 7.08 0.69 -1.56
C GLY A 361 5.58 0.59 -1.86
N TRP A 362 5.10 1.22 -2.93
CA TRP A 362 3.69 1.13 -3.33
C TRP A 362 3.29 -0.28 -3.78
N MET A 363 4.16 -1.00 -4.51
CA MET A 363 3.89 -2.40 -4.84
C MET A 363 3.67 -3.24 -3.59
N LEU A 364 4.58 -3.17 -2.62
CA LEU A 364 4.46 -3.94 -1.38
C LEU A 364 3.23 -3.52 -0.55
N LEU A 365 2.94 -2.21 -0.46
CA LEU A 365 1.77 -1.72 0.26
C LEU A 365 0.45 -2.26 -0.32
N HIS A 366 0.32 -2.35 -1.65
CA HIS A 366 -0.87 -2.90 -2.29
C HIS A 366 -0.91 -4.44 -2.25
N LEU A 367 0.23 -5.10 -2.40
CA LEU A 367 0.29 -6.56 -2.33
C LEU A 367 0.05 -7.11 -0.93
N LEU A 368 0.41 -6.35 0.11
CA LEU A 368 0.22 -6.73 1.51
C LEU A 368 -1.06 -6.14 2.11
N ASP A 369 -1.84 -5.36 1.35
CA ASP A 369 -3.04 -4.70 1.85
C ASP A 369 -4.07 -5.74 2.34
N PRO A 370 -4.42 -5.76 3.64
CA PRO A 370 -5.42 -6.68 4.17
C PRO A 370 -6.85 -6.39 3.67
N ALA A 371 -7.11 -5.20 3.14
CA ALA A 371 -8.37 -4.83 2.48
C ALA A 371 -8.34 -5.05 0.96
N GLY A 372 -7.17 -5.41 0.40
CA GLY A 372 -7.00 -5.77 -1.01
C GLY A 372 -7.59 -7.14 -1.35
N ASP A 373 -7.53 -7.51 -2.63
CA ASP A 373 -7.94 -8.85 -3.08
C ASP A 373 -7.00 -9.92 -2.51
N PRO A 374 -7.48 -10.82 -1.63
CA PRO A 374 -6.64 -11.79 -0.94
C PRO A 374 -6.06 -12.87 -1.88
N SER A 375 -6.55 -12.98 -3.11
CA SER A 375 -6.04 -13.93 -4.10
C SER A 375 -4.74 -13.49 -4.76
N ILE A 376 -4.43 -12.20 -4.75
CA ILE A 376 -3.30 -11.64 -5.53
C ILE A 376 -1.94 -12.01 -4.94
N LEU A 377 -1.75 -11.83 -3.62
CA LEU A 377 -0.47 -12.10 -2.98
C LEU A 377 -0.01 -13.57 -3.15
N PRO A 378 -0.85 -14.59 -2.91
CA PRO A 378 -0.48 -15.99 -3.17
C PRO A 378 -0.05 -16.26 -4.61
N ARG A 379 -0.76 -15.68 -5.59
CA ARG A 379 -0.44 -15.83 -7.02
C ARG A 379 0.88 -15.15 -7.40
N ILE A 380 1.17 -13.99 -6.80
CA ILE A 380 2.47 -13.32 -6.95
C ILE A 380 3.59 -14.18 -6.33
N ILE A 381 3.40 -14.71 -5.12
CA ILE A 381 4.38 -15.61 -4.49
C ILE A 381 4.62 -16.84 -5.38
N GLU A 382 3.58 -17.40 -5.98
CA GLU A 382 3.70 -18.52 -6.93
C GLU A 382 4.53 -18.13 -8.17
N GLU A 383 4.22 -17.01 -8.82
CA GLU A 383 5.02 -16.49 -9.94
C GLU A 383 6.49 -16.28 -9.53
N LEU A 384 6.74 -15.66 -8.38
CA LEU A 384 8.09 -15.37 -7.88
C LEU A 384 8.90 -16.64 -7.64
N ASN A 385 8.29 -17.69 -7.08
CA ASN A 385 8.97 -18.98 -6.87
C ASN A 385 9.45 -19.61 -8.18
N THR A 386 8.75 -19.38 -9.31
CA THR A 386 9.22 -19.88 -10.62
C THR A 386 10.49 -19.19 -11.11
N ALA A 387 10.78 -17.99 -10.61
CA ALA A 387 11.98 -17.22 -10.93
C ALA A 387 13.16 -17.52 -10.00
N VAL A 388 12.98 -18.33 -8.96
CA VAL A 388 14.07 -18.75 -8.06
C VAL A 388 14.75 -19.98 -8.68
N GLY A 389 16.02 -19.83 -9.08
CA GLY A 389 16.82 -20.92 -9.64
C GLY A 389 17.48 -21.81 -8.57
N ASP A 390 18.21 -22.82 -9.03
CA ASP A 390 18.99 -23.73 -8.18
C ASP A 390 19.96 -22.93 -7.29
N GLY A 391 19.86 -23.11 -5.96
CA GLY A 391 20.66 -22.37 -4.98
C GLY A 391 20.06 -21.04 -4.50
N GLY A 392 18.79 -20.74 -4.82
CA GLY A 392 18.08 -19.59 -4.26
C GLY A 392 18.36 -18.24 -4.96
N VAL A 393 19.05 -18.27 -6.10
CA VAL A 393 19.39 -17.07 -6.88
C VAL A 393 18.25 -16.71 -7.84
N LEU A 394 17.89 -15.43 -7.90
CA LEU A 394 16.84 -14.95 -8.81
C LEU A 394 17.30 -14.98 -10.27
N ASN A 395 16.53 -15.67 -11.12
CA ASN A 395 16.69 -15.67 -12.56
C ASN A 395 15.98 -14.45 -13.17
N PHE A 396 16.75 -13.41 -13.50
CA PHE A 396 16.23 -12.14 -14.03
C PHE A 396 15.40 -12.28 -15.31
N PRO A 397 15.85 -13.01 -16.35
CA PRO A 397 15.02 -13.26 -17.53
C PRO A 397 13.63 -13.81 -17.20
N VAL A 398 13.52 -14.76 -16.26
CA VAL A 398 12.23 -15.32 -15.82
C VAL A 398 11.44 -14.29 -15.01
N LEU A 399 12.08 -13.66 -14.01
CA LEU A 399 11.48 -12.65 -13.13
C LEU A 399 10.84 -11.49 -13.92
N LEU A 400 11.51 -11.01 -14.96
CA LEU A 400 11.03 -9.91 -15.80
C LEU A 400 9.91 -10.35 -16.77
N GLY A 401 9.70 -11.65 -16.94
CA GLY A 401 8.66 -12.25 -17.78
C GLY A 401 7.36 -12.58 -17.03
N LEU A 402 7.35 -12.49 -15.69
CA LEU A 402 6.20 -12.83 -14.85
C LEU A 402 5.01 -11.88 -15.12
N PRO A 403 3.87 -12.38 -15.64
CA PRO A 403 2.84 -11.51 -16.19
C PRO A 403 2.05 -10.76 -15.12
N LEU A 404 1.67 -11.39 -14.00
CA LEU A 404 0.93 -10.69 -12.93
C LEU A 404 1.83 -9.68 -12.22
N LEU A 405 3.09 -10.04 -11.92
CA LEU A 405 4.07 -9.09 -11.36
C LEU A 405 4.25 -7.86 -12.26
N GLN A 406 4.30 -8.07 -13.58
CA GLN A 406 4.35 -7.00 -14.57
C GLN A 406 3.09 -6.14 -14.53
N SER A 407 1.91 -6.74 -14.48
CA SER A 407 0.66 -5.99 -14.42
C SER A 407 0.57 -5.14 -13.15
N VAL A 408 0.92 -5.70 -11.99
CA VAL A 408 0.99 -4.96 -10.72
C VAL A 408 1.95 -3.78 -10.81
N PHE A 409 3.17 -3.99 -11.32
CA PHE A 409 4.13 -2.90 -11.49
C PHE A 409 3.58 -1.78 -12.36
N HIS A 410 2.99 -2.10 -13.52
CA HIS A 410 2.44 -1.09 -14.42
C HIS A 410 1.21 -0.38 -13.83
N GLU A 411 0.41 -1.07 -13.00
CA GLU A 411 -0.69 -0.45 -12.26
C GLU A 411 -0.19 0.52 -11.19
N ILE A 412 0.87 0.16 -10.46
CA ILE A 412 1.54 1.09 -9.54
C ILE A 412 2.08 2.30 -10.28
N LEU A 413 2.73 2.11 -11.42
CA LEU A 413 3.20 3.24 -12.22
C LEU A 413 2.03 4.11 -12.70
N ARG A 414 0.91 3.53 -13.11
CA ARG A 414 -0.30 4.26 -13.52
C ARG A 414 -0.85 5.11 -12.37
N LEU A 415 -0.91 4.56 -11.17
CA LEU A 415 -1.47 5.26 -10.03
C LEU A 415 -0.54 6.36 -9.50
N TYR A 416 0.75 6.09 -9.41
CA TYR A 416 1.66 6.88 -8.57
C TYR A 416 2.69 7.71 -9.33
N VAL A 417 2.82 7.54 -10.66
CA VAL A 417 3.80 8.32 -11.46
C VAL A 417 3.15 9.54 -12.11
N ASP A 418 3.73 10.71 -11.84
CA ASP A 418 3.41 11.98 -12.51
C ASP A 418 4.65 12.57 -13.21
N VAL A 419 5.02 12.00 -14.36
CA VAL A 419 6.12 12.52 -15.19
C VAL A 419 5.63 13.67 -16.06
N LEU A 420 6.40 14.76 -16.09
CA LEU A 420 6.15 15.92 -16.93
C LEU A 420 7.01 15.85 -18.20
N VAL A 421 6.47 15.34 -19.30
CA VAL A 421 7.22 15.31 -20.57
C VAL A 421 7.20 16.70 -21.20
N THR A 422 8.29 17.46 -21.06
CA THR A 422 8.41 18.82 -21.60
C THR A 422 9.22 18.90 -22.89
N ARG A 423 8.82 19.78 -23.80
CA ARG A 423 9.58 20.15 -25.01
C ARG A 423 9.55 21.65 -25.26
N GLN A 424 10.63 22.14 -25.85
CA GLN A 424 10.71 23.51 -26.35
C GLN A 424 10.32 23.56 -27.83
N LEU A 425 9.51 24.55 -28.21
CA LEU A 425 9.07 24.75 -29.58
C LEU A 425 9.99 25.72 -30.33
N HIS A 426 10.69 25.24 -31.35
CA HIS A 426 11.57 26.07 -32.21
C HIS A 426 10.89 26.64 -33.45
N HIS A 427 9.71 26.11 -33.75
CA HIS A 427 8.83 26.50 -34.84
C HIS A 427 7.39 26.36 -34.38
N ASP A 428 6.46 26.99 -35.09
CA ASP A 428 5.03 26.78 -34.84
C ASP A 428 4.68 25.31 -35.10
N LEU A 429 3.89 24.71 -34.21
CA LEU A 429 3.57 23.29 -34.23
C LEU A 429 2.05 23.10 -34.25
N ILE A 430 1.57 22.25 -35.16
CA ILE A 430 0.17 21.85 -35.23
C ILE A 430 0.04 20.39 -34.77
N LEU A 431 -0.83 20.13 -33.80
CA LEU A 431 -1.08 18.80 -33.27
C LEU A 431 -2.55 18.39 -33.45
N PRO A 432 -2.85 17.12 -33.78
CA PRO A 432 -4.23 16.63 -33.83
C PRO A 432 -4.78 16.43 -32.41
N LEU A 433 -6.05 16.75 -32.18
CA LEU A 433 -6.75 16.48 -30.91
C LEU A 433 -7.55 15.17 -30.93
N ASP A 434 -7.95 14.72 -32.10
CA ASP A 434 -8.75 13.53 -32.40
C ASP A 434 -8.27 12.93 -33.72
N ASP A 435 -9.15 12.30 -34.50
CA ASP A 435 -8.86 11.70 -35.81
C ASP A 435 -8.45 12.71 -36.91
N GLY A 436 -8.09 13.94 -36.51
CA GLY A 436 -7.54 14.99 -37.36
C GLY A 436 -8.54 16.09 -37.74
N HIS A 437 -9.74 16.05 -37.16
CA HIS A 437 -10.79 17.05 -37.37
C HIS A 437 -10.55 18.32 -36.56
N ARG A 438 -10.12 18.18 -35.30
CA ARG A 438 -9.70 19.29 -34.44
C ARG A 438 -8.18 19.35 -34.35
N GLN A 439 -7.64 20.57 -34.47
CA GLN A 439 -6.21 20.83 -34.50
C GLN A 439 -5.81 21.92 -33.50
N LEU A 440 -4.78 21.63 -32.70
CA LEU A 440 -4.13 22.59 -31.82
C LEU A 440 -3.05 23.35 -32.58
N PHE A 441 -3.00 24.66 -32.37
CA PHE A 441 -1.92 25.52 -32.82
C PHE A 441 -1.05 25.96 -31.65
N LEU A 442 0.23 25.57 -31.66
CA LEU A 442 1.22 25.94 -30.65
C LEU A 442 2.25 26.86 -31.28
N ARG A 443 2.60 27.95 -30.59
CA ARG A 443 3.50 28.97 -31.13
C ARG A 443 4.96 28.65 -30.83
N LYS A 444 5.83 29.03 -31.76
CA LYS A 444 7.28 29.09 -31.55
C LYS A 444 7.62 29.83 -30.25
N ASN A 445 8.64 29.35 -29.55
CA ASN A 445 9.16 29.80 -28.26
C ASN A 445 8.30 29.48 -27.04
N ASP A 446 7.07 28.97 -27.21
CA ASP A 446 6.30 28.43 -26.09
C ASP A 446 6.84 27.03 -25.72
N THR A 447 6.54 26.58 -24.50
CA THR A 447 6.86 25.23 -24.02
C THR A 447 5.61 24.35 -24.18
N VAL A 448 5.79 23.09 -24.55
CA VAL A 448 4.72 22.07 -24.49
C VAL A 448 5.04 21.03 -23.44
N MET A 449 4.03 20.57 -22.72
CA MET A 449 4.13 19.64 -21.60
C MET A 449 3.03 18.58 -21.69
N ALA A 450 3.39 17.32 -21.50
CA ALA A 450 2.45 16.20 -21.36
C ALA A 450 2.66 15.53 -20.00
N PRO A 451 1.86 15.88 -18.98
CA PRO A 451 1.84 15.21 -17.68
C PRO A 451 1.23 13.81 -17.79
N SER A 452 1.87 12.79 -17.23
CA SER A 452 1.36 11.42 -17.28
C SER A 452 0.11 11.22 -16.45
N TRP A 453 0.00 11.89 -15.29
CA TRP A 453 -1.14 11.79 -14.39
C TRP A 453 -2.47 12.06 -15.10
N LEU A 454 -2.49 13.01 -16.04
CA LEU A 454 -3.70 13.41 -16.76
C LEU A 454 -4.35 12.28 -17.55
N GLY A 455 -3.54 11.44 -18.21
CA GLY A 455 -4.01 10.25 -18.94
C GLY A 455 -4.13 9.03 -18.05
N HIS A 456 -3.25 8.87 -17.07
CA HIS A 456 -3.24 7.69 -16.18
C HIS A 456 -4.44 7.66 -15.23
N ARG A 457 -4.98 8.83 -14.86
CA ARG A 457 -6.14 9.00 -13.96
C ARG A 457 -7.39 9.52 -14.68
N ASP A 458 -7.49 9.33 -16.00
CA ASP A 458 -8.66 9.73 -16.78
C ASP A 458 -9.76 8.65 -16.71
N GLU A 459 -10.81 8.88 -15.93
CA GLU A 459 -11.96 7.95 -15.79
C GLU A 459 -12.56 7.55 -17.15
N SER A 460 -12.54 8.44 -18.16
CA SER A 460 -13.05 8.12 -19.49
C SER A 460 -12.19 7.10 -20.25
N GLN A 461 -10.94 6.90 -19.82
CA GLN A 461 -9.98 5.98 -20.40
C GLN A 461 -9.82 4.69 -19.57
N TRP A 462 -10.26 4.69 -18.31
CA TRP A 462 -10.11 3.60 -17.34
C TRP A 462 -11.45 3.35 -16.62
N LEU A 463 -12.40 2.71 -17.32
CA LEU A 463 -13.81 2.62 -16.91
C LEU A 463 -14.08 1.51 -15.88
N ASP A 464 -13.48 0.32 -16.04
CA ASP A 464 -13.79 -0.83 -15.20
C ASP A 464 -12.52 -1.68 -14.90
N PRO A 465 -12.08 -1.79 -13.64
CA PRO A 465 -12.54 -1.00 -12.49
C PRO A 465 -12.11 0.48 -12.59
N PRO A 466 -12.70 1.39 -11.78
CA PRO A 466 -12.46 2.83 -11.88
C PRO A 466 -10.98 3.23 -11.86
N ALA A 467 -10.66 4.37 -12.48
CA ALA A 467 -9.29 4.87 -12.64
C ALA A 467 -8.52 5.02 -11.31
N ASP A 468 -9.19 5.34 -10.21
CA ASP A 468 -8.52 5.58 -8.93
C ASP A 468 -8.38 4.33 -8.04
N VAL A 469 -8.87 3.18 -8.52
CA VAL A 469 -8.79 1.89 -7.82
C VAL A 469 -7.57 1.11 -8.32
N PHE A 470 -6.79 0.57 -7.38
CA PHE A 470 -5.75 -0.40 -7.69
C PHE A 470 -6.38 -1.72 -8.15
N TYR A 471 -5.97 -2.17 -9.33
CA TYR A 471 -6.39 -3.45 -9.87
C TYR A 471 -5.20 -4.20 -10.45
N ALA A 472 -4.75 -5.23 -9.73
CA ALA A 472 -3.54 -5.98 -10.04
C ALA A 472 -3.55 -6.57 -11.46
N GLU A 473 -4.72 -6.92 -11.99
CA GLU A 473 -4.87 -7.59 -13.28
C GLU A 473 -5.18 -6.63 -14.45
N ARG A 474 -5.11 -5.31 -14.24
CA ARG A 474 -5.52 -4.32 -15.27
C ARG A 474 -4.80 -4.47 -16.61
N PHE A 475 -3.57 -4.95 -16.60
CA PHE A 475 -2.74 -5.15 -17.80
C PHE A 475 -2.65 -6.62 -18.20
N MET A 476 -3.50 -7.49 -17.65
CA MET A 476 -3.59 -8.89 -18.02
C MET A 476 -4.57 -9.07 -19.18
N LYS A 477 -4.22 -9.91 -20.13
CA LYS A 477 -5.09 -10.34 -21.23
C LYS A 477 -4.98 -11.83 -21.41
N THR A 478 -6.07 -12.48 -21.82
CA THR A 478 -6.00 -13.87 -22.25
C THR A 478 -5.43 -13.92 -23.66
N ASP A 479 -4.35 -14.67 -23.82
CA ASP A 479 -3.78 -14.99 -25.12
C ASP A 479 -4.79 -15.85 -25.91
N PRO A 480 -5.22 -15.43 -27.10
CA PRO A 480 -6.26 -16.13 -27.86
C PRO A 480 -5.81 -17.48 -28.43
N GLU A 481 -4.50 -17.71 -28.59
CA GLU A 481 -3.95 -18.96 -29.14
C GLU A 481 -3.71 -19.99 -28.04
N THR A 482 -3.17 -19.55 -26.90
CA THR A 482 -2.76 -20.45 -25.82
C THR A 482 -3.74 -20.51 -24.65
N GLY A 483 -4.68 -19.58 -24.56
CA GLY A 483 -5.61 -19.43 -23.43
C GLY A 483 -4.94 -18.96 -22.13
N LYS A 484 -3.63 -18.70 -22.13
CA LYS A 484 -2.87 -18.27 -20.96
C LYS A 484 -3.04 -16.77 -20.71
N LEU A 485 -3.01 -16.37 -19.44
CA LEU A 485 -2.94 -14.95 -19.08
C LEU A 485 -1.55 -14.40 -19.40
N ILE A 486 -1.51 -13.33 -20.18
CA ILE A 486 -0.29 -12.61 -20.58
C ILE A 486 -0.39 -11.14 -20.17
N PHE A 487 0.76 -10.53 -19.93
CA PHE A 487 0.86 -9.10 -19.73
C PHE A 487 0.80 -8.34 -21.07
N SER A 488 0.01 -7.26 -21.16
CA SER A 488 -0.13 -6.46 -22.37
C SER A 488 -0.40 -4.98 -22.10
N THR A 489 0.39 -4.11 -22.72
CA THR A 489 0.17 -2.65 -22.78
C THR A 489 -0.38 -2.19 -24.14
N SER A 490 -0.85 -3.14 -24.97
CA SER A 490 -1.38 -2.83 -26.29
C SER A 490 -2.63 -1.94 -26.20
N GLY A 491 -2.67 -0.89 -27.03
CA GLY A 491 -3.77 0.09 -27.08
C GLY A 491 -3.61 1.34 -26.20
N LEU A 492 -2.50 1.45 -25.45
CA LEU A 492 -2.31 2.53 -24.47
C LEU A 492 -1.51 3.73 -24.98
N ASN A 493 -1.26 3.81 -26.30
CA ASN A 493 -0.48 4.88 -26.91
C ASN A 493 -1.05 6.27 -26.59
N GLY A 494 -0.21 7.15 -26.03
CA GLY A 494 -0.64 8.50 -25.63
C GLY A 494 -1.50 8.55 -24.35
N LYS A 495 -1.92 7.41 -23.81
CA LYS A 495 -2.70 7.27 -22.58
C LYS A 495 -1.83 6.90 -21.38
N PHE A 496 -0.85 6.03 -21.60
CA PHE A 496 0.04 5.50 -20.58
C PHE A 496 1.52 5.59 -21.01
N PHE A 497 2.33 6.27 -20.21
CA PHE A 497 3.74 6.62 -20.53
C PHE A 497 4.55 6.94 -19.26
N PRO A 498 4.62 6.00 -18.30
CA PRO A 498 5.25 6.27 -16.99
C PRO A 498 6.75 6.56 -17.05
N PHE A 499 7.43 6.13 -18.11
CA PHE A 499 8.87 6.39 -18.33
C PHE A 499 9.13 7.62 -19.22
N GLY A 500 8.10 8.40 -19.53
CA GLY A 500 8.14 9.46 -20.54
C GLY A 500 7.91 8.93 -21.96
N GLY A 501 8.22 9.76 -22.97
CA GLY A 501 7.94 9.42 -24.37
C GLY A 501 8.87 10.10 -25.38
N GLY A 502 8.95 9.49 -26.57
CA GLY A 502 9.84 9.91 -27.66
C GLY A 502 11.32 9.85 -27.26
N LYS A 503 12.12 10.81 -27.75
CA LYS A 503 13.56 10.93 -27.44
C LYS A 503 13.91 11.17 -25.96
N SER A 504 12.92 11.45 -25.11
CA SER A 504 13.16 11.76 -23.69
C SER A 504 12.72 10.64 -22.74
N ILE A 505 12.62 9.42 -23.23
CA ILE A 505 12.30 8.25 -22.40
C ILE A 505 13.43 8.01 -21.39
N CYS A 506 13.08 7.54 -20.19
CA CYS A 506 14.05 7.25 -19.14
C CYS A 506 15.09 6.22 -19.60
N PRO A 507 16.40 6.54 -19.60
CA PRO A 507 17.44 5.58 -19.96
C PRO A 507 17.63 4.50 -18.89
N GLY A 508 17.32 4.77 -17.63
CA GLY A 508 17.44 3.80 -16.53
C GLY A 508 16.26 2.85 -16.38
N ARG A 509 15.24 2.91 -17.26
CA ARG A 509 13.96 2.17 -17.07
C ARG A 509 14.10 0.64 -16.98
N ILE A 510 15.12 0.07 -17.64
CA ILE A 510 15.36 -1.37 -17.62
C ILE A 510 15.90 -1.76 -16.24
N PHE A 511 16.99 -1.12 -15.82
CA PHE A 511 17.59 -1.33 -14.52
C PHE A 511 16.63 -0.99 -13.37
N ALA A 512 15.91 0.14 -13.42
CA ALA A 512 14.95 0.52 -12.38
C ALA A 512 13.83 -0.52 -12.21
N LYS A 513 13.34 -1.10 -13.30
CA LYS A 513 12.36 -2.19 -13.23
C LYS A 513 12.97 -3.45 -12.59
N GLN A 514 14.20 -3.79 -12.95
CA GLN A 514 14.93 -4.93 -12.36
C GLN A 514 15.15 -4.74 -10.86
N GLU A 515 15.53 -3.54 -10.45
CA GLU A 515 15.71 -3.13 -9.05
C GLU A 515 14.41 -3.32 -8.26
N VAL A 516 13.30 -2.80 -8.77
CA VAL A 516 11.98 -2.95 -8.14
C VAL A 516 11.59 -4.42 -8.03
N PHE A 517 11.74 -5.20 -9.10
CA PHE A 517 11.31 -6.61 -9.10
C PHE A 517 12.17 -7.45 -8.16
N ALA A 518 13.48 -7.26 -8.18
CA ALA A 518 14.39 -7.96 -7.28
C ALA A 518 14.10 -7.62 -5.81
N SER A 519 13.82 -6.34 -5.51
CA SER A 519 13.47 -5.94 -4.14
C SER A 519 12.14 -6.51 -3.68
N VAL A 520 11.08 -6.47 -4.51
CA VAL A 520 9.79 -7.10 -4.17
C VAL A 520 9.98 -8.60 -3.96
N ALA A 521 10.70 -9.28 -4.85
CA ALA A 521 10.96 -10.70 -4.77
C ALA A 521 11.69 -11.08 -3.48
N ILE A 522 12.83 -10.42 -3.19
CA ILE A 522 13.61 -10.67 -1.97
C ILE A 522 12.76 -10.42 -0.73
N VAL A 523 12.05 -9.30 -0.66
CA VAL A 523 11.25 -8.96 0.53
C VAL A 523 10.12 -9.97 0.75
N LEU A 524 9.34 -10.31 -0.28
CA LEU A 524 8.21 -11.23 -0.15
C LEU A 524 8.61 -12.69 0.06
N LEU A 525 9.77 -13.11 -0.45
CA LEU A 525 10.28 -14.49 -0.27
C LEU A 525 11.06 -14.67 1.04
N THR A 526 11.55 -13.59 1.65
CA THR A 526 12.34 -13.65 2.89
C THR A 526 11.48 -13.51 4.15
N PHE A 527 10.40 -12.72 4.10
CA PHE A 527 9.63 -12.36 5.29
C PHE A 527 8.18 -12.82 5.23
N ASP A 528 7.66 -13.25 6.37
CA ASP A 528 6.22 -13.32 6.63
C ASP A 528 5.72 -11.95 7.12
N PHE A 529 4.53 -11.55 6.68
CA PHE A 529 3.93 -10.25 7.03
C PHE A 529 2.63 -10.39 7.80
N ASP A 530 2.48 -9.61 8.87
CA ASP A 530 1.20 -9.33 9.52
C ASP A 530 0.96 -7.81 9.54
N VAL A 531 -0.05 -7.34 8.81
CA VAL A 531 -0.28 -5.90 8.62
C VAL A 531 -1.13 -5.35 9.76
N LEU A 532 -0.51 -4.50 10.59
CA LEU A 532 -1.16 -3.90 11.77
C LEU A 532 -2.13 -2.77 11.43
N GLY A 533 -1.90 -2.06 10.33
CA GLY A 533 -2.69 -0.91 9.88
C GLY A 533 -1.84 0.15 9.17
N TYR A 534 -2.48 1.26 8.78
CA TYR A 534 -1.82 2.39 8.12
C TYR A 534 -1.38 3.44 9.13
N VAL A 535 -0.27 4.13 8.84
CA VAL A 535 0.20 5.28 9.61
C VAL A 535 -0.43 6.54 9.03
N GLU A 536 -1.18 7.28 9.85
CA GLU A 536 -1.78 8.56 9.49
C GLU A 536 -0.74 9.70 9.55
N THR A 537 -1.09 10.84 8.95
CA THR A 537 -0.16 11.99 8.77
C THR A 537 0.35 12.64 10.06
N ASP A 538 -0.27 12.36 11.21
CA ASP A 538 0.15 12.82 12.54
C ASP A 538 1.16 11.86 13.21
N GLY A 539 1.60 10.82 12.50
CA GLY A 539 2.48 9.78 13.04
C GLY A 539 1.76 8.80 13.97
N CYS A 540 0.45 8.99 14.20
CA CYS A 540 -0.38 7.98 14.82
C CYS A 540 -0.68 6.89 13.80
N VAL A 541 -0.64 5.63 14.22
CA VAL A 541 -1.24 4.57 13.42
C VAL A 541 -2.74 4.87 13.38
N GLY A 542 -3.34 5.03 12.21
CA GLY A 542 -4.79 5.09 12.07
C GLY A 542 -5.38 3.81 12.66
N PHE A 543 -5.98 3.93 13.85
CA PHE A 543 -6.26 2.78 14.70
C PHE A 543 -7.47 2.01 14.17
N ALA A 544 -7.21 0.92 13.44
CA ALA A 544 -8.12 -0.23 13.43
C ALA A 544 -7.82 -1.22 14.57
N LYS A 545 -6.65 -1.18 15.25
CA LYS A 545 -6.27 -2.33 16.11
C LYS A 545 -5.36 -2.15 17.33
N ARG A 546 -4.95 -0.95 17.76
CA ARG A 546 -3.99 -0.85 18.89
C ARG A 546 -4.58 -0.94 20.31
N LYS A 547 -5.83 -1.40 20.49
CA LYS A 547 -6.34 -1.79 21.83
C LYS A 547 -6.31 -3.30 22.09
N GLN A 548 -5.79 -4.11 21.17
CA GLN A 548 -5.65 -5.57 21.35
C GLN A 548 -4.21 -6.07 21.46
N LEU A 549 -3.20 -5.25 21.17
CA LEU A 549 -1.81 -5.71 21.05
C LEU A 549 -1.01 -5.72 22.38
N ASP A 550 -1.53 -5.11 23.46
CA ASP A 550 -0.94 -5.25 24.80
C ASP A 550 -1.33 -6.57 25.50
N ALA A 551 -2.19 -7.40 24.88
CA ALA A 551 -2.58 -8.71 25.43
C ALA A 551 -1.91 -9.91 24.74
N LEU A 552 -1.04 -9.69 23.75
CA LEU A 552 -0.54 -10.75 22.86
C LEU A 552 1.00 -10.87 22.80
N THR A 553 1.73 -10.27 23.74
CA THR A 553 3.20 -10.38 23.83
C THR A 553 3.74 -11.75 24.28
N ASN A 554 2.93 -12.80 24.36
CA ASN A 554 3.43 -14.15 24.57
C ASN A 554 2.75 -15.12 23.61
N VAL A 555 3.55 -15.69 22.70
CA VAL A 555 3.43 -16.97 21.96
C VAL A 555 3.87 -16.73 20.51
N ALA A 556 5.19 -16.77 20.30
CA ALA A 556 5.84 -16.80 18.99
C ALA A 556 6.30 -18.24 18.68
N ASN A 557 6.27 -18.58 17.37
CA ASN A 557 6.98 -19.67 16.67
C ASN A 557 6.31 -21.06 16.70
N ALA A 558 6.03 -21.83 15.62
CA ALA A 558 5.99 -21.71 14.15
C ALA A 558 5.30 -23.04 13.62
N PRO A 559 5.47 -23.52 12.35
CA PRO A 559 4.57 -23.42 11.19
C PRO A 559 3.82 -24.73 10.78
N SER A 560 2.82 -24.64 9.86
CA SER A 560 2.33 -25.81 9.09
C SER A 560 1.72 -25.43 7.70
N PRO A 561 1.70 -26.38 6.73
CA PRO A 561 1.47 -26.10 5.32
C PRO A 561 -0.01 -26.17 4.87
N LYS A 562 -0.30 -25.35 3.85
CA LYS A 562 -1.28 -25.47 2.74
C LYS A 562 -2.61 -26.20 3.01
N ALA A 563 -3.58 -25.47 3.54
CA ALA A 563 -5.00 -25.52 3.18
C ALA A 563 -5.64 -24.19 3.61
N GLY A 564 -6.46 -23.55 2.78
CA GLY A 564 -7.00 -22.21 3.01
C GLY A 564 -7.61 -22.05 4.40
N ARG A 565 -6.98 -21.23 5.27
CA ARG A 565 -7.42 -21.00 6.66
C ARG A 565 -8.18 -19.67 6.74
N ALA A 566 -9.49 -19.74 6.88
CA ALA A 566 -10.27 -18.64 7.43
C ALA A 566 -9.85 -18.39 8.89
N LYS A 567 -9.43 -17.17 9.25
CA LYS A 567 -9.21 -16.74 10.64
C LYS A 567 -10.57 -16.47 11.31
N ALA A 568 -11.39 -17.51 11.48
CA ALA A 568 -12.77 -17.40 11.97
C ALA A 568 -12.87 -17.66 13.49
N LEU A 569 -13.53 -16.74 14.21
CA LEU A 569 -13.87 -16.84 15.63
C LEU A 569 -15.28 -17.43 15.85
N GLY A 570 -16.13 -17.43 14.82
CA GLY A 570 -17.39 -18.17 14.77
C GLY A 570 -17.47 -19.01 13.49
N VAL A 571 -17.94 -20.25 13.59
CA VAL A 571 -18.13 -21.16 12.44
C VAL A 571 -19.38 -22.01 12.64
N THR A 572 -20.21 -22.14 11.60
CA THR A 572 -21.40 -22.98 11.57
C THR A 572 -21.60 -23.54 10.16
N VAL A 573 -22.21 -24.73 10.05
CA VAL A 573 -22.41 -25.46 8.80
C VAL A 573 -23.85 -25.93 8.74
N PHE A 574 -24.46 -25.85 7.55
CA PHE A 574 -25.76 -26.44 7.24
C PHE A 574 -25.70 -27.00 5.82
N GLU A 575 -25.89 -28.33 5.69
CA GLU A 575 -25.68 -29.05 4.42
C GLU A 575 -24.29 -28.70 3.82
N ASP A 576 -24.26 -28.26 2.57
CA ASP A 576 -23.04 -27.85 1.86
C ASP A 576 -22.66 -26.37 2.11
N ILE A 577 -23.33 -25.67 3.02
CA ILE A 577 -23.08 -24.25 3.30
C ILE A 577 -22.29 -24.10 4.61
N LEU A 578 -21.08 -23.53 4.50
CA LEU A 578 -20.24 -23.11 5.62
C LEU A 578 -20.36 -21.60 5.83
N LEU A 579 -20.73 -21.18 7.04
CA LEU A 579 -20.57 -19.79 7.46
C LEU A 579 -19.39 -19.66 8.40
N SER A 580 -18.56 -18.66 8.16
CA SER A 580 -17.45 -18.32 9.04
C SER A 580 -17.41 -16.82 9.29
N GLY A 581 -17.07 -16.41 10.52
CA GLY A 581 -17.01 -15.01 10.91
C GLY A 581 -15.75 -14.75 11.74
N GLY A 582 -14.99 -13.73 11.37
CA GLY A 582 -13.63 -13.53 11.86
C GLY A 582 -13.40 -12.21 12.59
N ALA A 583 -12.13 -11.97 12.89
CA ALA A 583 -11.65 -10.70 13.43
C ALA A 583 -11.69 -9.54 12.42
N ASP A 584 -11.97 -9.87 11.16
CA ASP A 584 -12.17 -8.98 10.02
C ASP A 584 -13.57 -8.37 9.96
N SER A 585 -14.46 -8.71 10.89
CA SER A 585 -15.87 -8.24 10.96
C SER A 585 -16.77 -8.69 9.81
N VAL A 586 -16.32 -9.64 9.00
CA VAL A 586 -17.06 -10.16 7.85
C VAL A 586 -17.65 -11.53 8.18
N VAL A 587 -18.83 -11.83 7.65
CA VAL A 587 -19.40 -13.18 7.63
C VAL A 587 -19.26 -13.76 6.23
N MET A 588 -18.43 -14.79 6.08
CA MET A 588 -18.18 -15.47 4.82
C MET A 588 -19.14 -16.65 4.67
N VAL A 589 -19.73 -16.80 3.47
CA VAL A 589 -20.55 -17.95 3.08
C VAL A 589 -19.78 -18.75 2.04
N SER A 590 -19.48 -20.01 2.33
CA SER A 590 -18.75 -20.90 1.44
C SER A 590 -19.57 -22.14 1.11
N ASP A 591 -19.47 -22.57 -0.13
CA ASP A 591 -19.99 -23.85 -0.61
C ASP A 591 -18.91 -24.92 -0.42
N LEU A 592 -19.19 -25.90 0.44
CA LEU A 592 -18.28 -26.97 0.79
C LEU A 592 -18.11 -27.99 -0.35
N ALA A 593 -19.16 -28.23 -1.14
CA ALA A 593 -19.09 -29.16 -2.27
C ALA A 593 -18.25 -28.60 -3.42
N ALA A 594 -18.37 -27.29 -3.67
CA ALA A 594 -17.59 -26.60 -4.71
C ALA A 594 -16.21 -26.13 -4.23
N GLY A 595 -15.99 -25.98 -2.92
CA GLY A 595 -14.76 -25.41 -2.36
C GLY A 595 -14.61 -23.91 -2.63
N VAL A 596 -15.71 -23.19 -2.85
CA VAL A 596 -15.73 -21.78 -3.28
C VAL A 596 -16.49 -20.93 -2.27
N THR A 597 -16.02 -19.71 -2.00
CA THR A 597 -16.79 -18.72 -1.24
C THR A 597 -17.84 -18.08 -2.13
N LYS A 598 -19.12 -18.21 -1.75
CA LYS A 598 -20.27 -17.60 -2.43
C LYS A 598 -20.38 -16.11 -2.13
N TYR A 599 -20.33 -15.71 -0.85
CA TYR A 599 -20.54 -14.32 -0.43
C TYR A 599 -19.63 -13.89 0.72
N ALA A 600 -19.28 -12.60 0.72
CA ALA A 600 -18.66 -11.91 1.85
C ALA A 600 -19.67 -10.88 2.40
N MET A 601 -20.38 -11.26 3.47
CA MET A 601 -21.47 -10.47 4.04
C MET A 601 -20.90 -9.44 5.03
N MET A 602 -20.87 -8.19 4.58
CA MET A 602 -20.26 -7.07 5.29
C MET A 602 -21.31 -6.25 6.06
N GLY A 603 -20.90 -5.69 7.21
CA GLY A 603 -21.70 -4.70 7.93
C GLY A 603 -21.49 -4.66 9.43
N HIS A 604 -20.89 -5.68 10.04
CA HIS A 604 -20.41 -5.54 11.40
C HIS A 604 -19.20 -4.59 11.45
N THR A 605 -19.04 -3.86 12.55
CA THR A 605 -17.92 -2.93 12.74
C THR A 605 -16.89 -3.46 13.74
N SER A 606 -17.03 -4.72 14.14
CA SER A 606 -16.11 -5.43 15.02
C SER A 606 -16.20 -6.95 14.79
N ILE A 607 -15.36 -7.68 15.50
CA ILE A 607 -15.19 -9.14 15.43
C ILE A 607 -16.53 -9.87 15.52
N VAL A 608 -16.81 -10.77 14.57
CA VAL A 608 -17.95 -11.68 14.66
C VAL A 608 -17.61 -12.80 15.64
N ARG A 609 -18.37 -12.93 16.72
CA ARG A 609 -18.07 -13.85 17.84
C ARG A 609 -18.94 -15.08 17.86
N CYS A 610 -20.17 -14.97 17.37
CA CYS A 610 -21.11 -16.08 17.33
C CYS A 610 -21.93 -16.04 16.04
N LEU A 611 -22.26 -17.22 15.53
CA LEU A 611 -22.93 -17.44 14.25
C LEU A 611 -23.84 -18.65 14.37
N LYS A 612 -25.01 -18.59 13.71
CA LYS A 612 -25.94 -19.72 13.59
C LYS A 612 -26.62 -19.68 12.22
N VAL A 613 -26.59 -20.79 11.49
CA VAL A 613 -27.49 -21.02 10.35
C VAL A 613 -28.85 -21.43 10.90
N ILE A 614 -29.92 -20.81 10.39
CA ILE A 614 -31.29 -21.19 10.74
C ILE A 614 -31.81 -22.22 9.74
N ASP A 615 -31.63 -21.94 8.46
CA ASP A 615 -31.98 -22.80 7.33
C ASP A 615 -31.10 -22.43 6.12
N SER A 616 -31.37 -23.00 4.94
CA SER A 616 -30.63 -22.71 3.71
C SER A 616 -30.70 -21.25 3.24
N LYS A 617 -31.60 -20.43 3.80
CA LYS A 617 -31.88 -19.05 3.39
C LYS A 617 -31.49 -18.01 4.42
N ALA A 618 -31.41 -18.35 5.70
CA ALA A 618 -31.24 -17.38 6.78
C ALA A 618 -30.15 -17.76 7.78
N ALA A 619 -29.37 -16.77 8.18
CA ALA A 619 -28.37 -16.90 9.24
C ALA A 619 -28.34 -15.69 10.16
N VAL A 620 -27.84 -15.89 11.38
CA VAL A 620 -27.66 -14.81 12.36
C VAL A 620 -26.20 -14.75 12.81
N SER A 621 -25.67 -13.54 12.88
CA SER A 621 -24.35 -13.25 13.45
C SER A 621 -24.47 -12.29 14.63
N GLY A 622 -23.62 -12.49 15.64
CA GLY A 622 -23.43 -11.56 16.76
C GLY A 622 -21.97 -11.10 16.83
N SER A 623 -21.77 -9.80 17.05
CA SER A 623 -20.46 -9.16 16.96
C SER A 623 -20.05 -8.43 18.25
N GLY A 624 -18.75 -8.18 18.36
CA GLY A 624 -18.15 -7.27 19.32
C GLY A 624 -18.59 -5.81 19.18
N ASP A 625 -19.32 -5.46 18.11
CA ASP A 625 -19.94 -4.14 17.94
C ASP A 625 -21.24 -3.95 18.73
N GLY A 626 -21.68 -4.99 19.46
CA GLY A 626 -22.89 -4.99 20.28
C GLY A 626 -24.18 -5.20 19.50
N ASN A 627 -24.10 -5.54 18.21
CA ASN A 627 -25.27 -5.78 17.37
C ASN A 627 -25.30 -7.23 16.88
N LEU A 628 -26.51 -7.66 16.53
CA LEU A 628 -26.72 -8.85 15.72
C LEU A 628 -27.15 -8.46 14.31
N ARG A 629 -26.94 -9.36 13.34
CA ARG A 629 -27.44 -9.20 11.98
C ARG A 629 -28.08 -10.50 11.50
N ILE A 630 -29.21 -10.35 10.82
CA ILE A 630 -29.90 -11.43 10.12
C ILE A 630 -29.55 -11.31 8.64
N TRP A 631 -29.02 -12.38 8.09
CA TRP A 631 -28.53 -12.46 6.72
C TRP A 631 -29.42 -13.35 5.88
N ASP A 632 -29.58 -12.95 4.62
CA ASP A 632 -30.05 -13.82 3.57
C ASP A 632 -28.86 -14.56 2.94
N ILE A 633 -28.81 -15.88 3.08
CA ILE A 633 -27.70 -16.70 2.61
C ILE A 633 -27.69 -16.82 1.08
N GLU A 634 -28.86 -16.81 0.45
CA GLU A 634 -28.98 -16.95 -1.01
C GLU A 634 -28.49 -15.70 -1.76
N THR A 635 -28.65 -14.52 -1.16
CA THR A 635 -28.31 -13.22 -1.77
C THR A 635 -27.11 -12.52 -1.13
N GLY A 636 -26.68 -12.94 0.06
CA GLY A 636 -25.61 -12.30 0.82
C GLY A 636 -25.98 -10.96 1.45
N ILE A 637 -27.27 -10.60 1.50
CA ILE A 637 -27.75 -9.29 1.95
C ILE A 637 -28.17 -9.36 3.44
N CYS A 638 -27.86 -8.30 4.20
CA CYS A 638 -28.38 -8.12 5.55
C CYS A 638 -29.88 -7.77 5.51
N LYS A 639 -30.75 -8.65 5.99
CA LYS A 639 -32.19 -8.39 6.12
C LYS A 639 -32.50 -7.43 7.27
N HIS A 640 -31.92 -7.68 8.45
CA HIS A 640 -32.16 -6.87 9.64
C HIS A 640 -30.88 -6.65 10.44
N LYS A 641 -30.72 -5.43 10.97
CA LYS A 641 -29.72 -5.09 11.98
C LYS A 641 -30.41 -4.98 13.33
N LEU A 642 -30.03 -5.84 14.26
CA LEU A 642 -30.60 -5.95 15.60
C LEU A 642 -29.72 -5.15 16.57
N VAL A 643 -30.18 -3.95 16.90
CA VAL A 643 -29.47 -3.01 17.76
C VAL A 643 -30.07 -3.05 19.16
N GLY A 644 -29.23 -3.19 20.20
CA GLY A 644 -29.73 -3.04 21.57
C GLY A 644 -28.85 -3.55 22.70
N HIS A 645 -27.79 -4.34 22.44
CA HIS A 645 -26.81 -4.66 23.48
C HIS A 645 -25.82 -3.50 23.67
N GLU A 646 -25.37 -3.32 24.91
CA GLU A 646 -24.38 -2.29 25.30
C GLU A 646 -22.95 -2.86 25.38
N GLY A 647 -22.82 -4.18 25.28
CA GLY A 647 -21.57 -4.91 25.28
C GLY A 647 -21.45 -5.87 24.09
N GLN A 648 -20.30 -6.52 23.96
CA GLN A 648 -20.05 -7.50 22.89
C GLN A 648 -21.05 -8.65 22.96
N VAL A 649 -21.67 -8.99 21.82
CA VAL A 649 -22.51 -10.19 21.73
C VAL A 649 -21.59 -11.41 21.67
N ARG A 650 -21.70 -12.30 22.66
CA ARG A 650 -20.76 -13.43 22.84
C ARG A 650 -21.33 -14.76 22.39
N CYS A 651 -22.63 -14.93 22.54
CA CYS A 651 -23.32 -16.16 22.24
C CYS A 651 -24.72 -15.84 21.71
N LEU A 652 -25.23 -16.71 20.85
CA LEU A 652 -26.59 -16.63 20.33
C LEU A 652 -27.11 -18.04 20.07
N ASP A 653 -28.44 -18.18 20.10
CA ASP A 653 -29.14 -19.39 19.70
C ASP A 653 -30.50 -19.04 19.08
N THR A 654 -31.12 -20.00 18.39
CA THR A 654 -32.37 -19.78 17.66
C THR A 654 -33.29 -20.98 17.79
N SER A 655 -34.58 -20.73 18.01
CA SER A 655 -35.62 -21.76 17.92
C SER A 655 -36.93 -21.14 17.42
N GLY A 656 -37.53 -21.78 16.42
CA GLY A 656 -38.70 -21.25 15.72
C GLY A 656 -38.44 -19.83 15.19
N ASN A 657 -39.33 -18.89 15.53
CA ASN A 657 -39.26 -17.50 15.10
C ASN A 657 -38.47 -16.57 16.07
N PHE A 658 -37.71 -17.13 17.00
CA PHE A 658 -37.04 -16.37 18.04
C PHE A 658 -35.52 -16.54 17.97
N ILE A 659 -34.81 -15.43 18.16
CA ILE A 659 -33.36 -15.40 18.39
C ILE A 659 -33.14 -15.02 19.85
N VAL A 660 -32.22 -15.69 20.52
CA VAL A 660 -31.72 -15.29 21.84
C VAL A 660 -30.25 -14.92 21.75
N SER A 661 -29.83 -13.89 22.47
CA SER A 661 -28.44 -13.42 22.45
C SER A 661 -27.95 -13.02 23.84
N GLY A 662 -26.75 -13.49 24.20
CA GLY A 662 -26.07 -13.16 25.44
C GLY A 662 -24.86 -12.25 25.19
N SER A 663 -24.65 -11.28 26.07
CA SER A 663 -23.68 -10.20 25.90
C SER A 663 -22.76 -10.02 27.12
N ASN A 664 -21.64 -9.34 26.89
CA ASN A 664 -20.78 -8.82 27.95
C ASN A 664 -21.47 -7.78 28.84
N ASP A 665 -22.61 -7.21 28.43
CA ASP A 665 -23.43 -6.32 29.27
C ASP A 665 -24.22 -7.06 30.37
N GLY A 666 -24.11 -8.39 30.43
CA GLY A 666 -24.80 -9.22 31.43
C GLY A 666 -26.29 -9.44 31.15
N ASN A 667 -26.80 -8.97 30.01
CA ASN A 667 -28.19 -9.19 29.63
C ASN A 667 -28.31 -10.25 28.54
N CYS A 668 -29.41 -10.97 28.58
CA CYS A 668 -29.88 -11.76 27.45
C CYS A 668 -31.03 -11.01 26.75
N LYS A 669 -31.08 -11.02 25.42
CA LYS A 669 -32.19 -10.42 24.66
C LYS A 669 -32.88 -11.46 23.80
N ILE A 670 -34.20 -11.34 23.70
CA ILE A 670 -35.05 -12.14 22.82
C ILE A 670 -35.48 -11.24 21.66
N TRP A 671 -35.28 -11.71 20.44
CA TRP A 671 -35.58 -10.99 19.22
C TRP A 671 -36.53 -11.79 18.34
N ASN A 672 -37.31 -11.08 17.55
CA ASN A 672 -38.14 -11.67 16.52
C ASN A 672 -37.31 -11.86 15.25
N LEU A 673 -37.23 -13.10 14.75
CA LEU A 673 -36.42 -13.44 13.59
C LEU A 673 -36.92 -12.79 12.29
N LEU A 674 -38.23 -12.63 12.12
CA LEU A 674 -38.82 -12.07 10.89
C LEU A 674 -38.77 -10.55 10.80
N THR A 675 -38.80 -9.86 11.94
CA THR A 675 -38.87 -8.38 11.98
C THR A 675 -37.55 -7.74 12.43
N GLY A 676 -36.71 -8.47 13.17
CA GLY A 676 -35.52 -7.94 13.82
C GLY A 676 -35.80 -7.16 15.11
N ASP A 677 -37.06 -7.11 15.57
CA ASP A 677 -37.42 -6.36 16.76
C ASP A 677 -36.94 -7.05 18.05
N CYS A 678 -36.46 -6.26 19.01
CA CYS A 678 -36.19 -6.74 20.36
C CYS A 678 -37.51 -6.89 21.11
N LEU A 679 -37.88 -8.13 21.41
CA LEU A 679 -39.13 -8.43 22.10
C LEU A 679 -39.01 -8.25 23.61
N ARG A 680 -37.89 -8.70 24.19
CA ARG A 680 -37.63 -8.63 25.63
C ARG A 680 -36.13 -8.55 25.92
N THR A 681 -35.81 -7.97 27.08
CA THR A 681 -34.49 -8.04 27.70
C THR A 681 -34.62 -8.76 29.04
N LEU A 682 -33.84 -9.81 29.23
CA LEU A 682 -33.78 -10.63 30.44
C LEU A 682 -32.66 -10.10 31.33
N TYR A 683 -33.04 -9.54 32.47
CA TYR A 683 -32.13 -8.94 33.44
C TYR A 683 -31.89 -9.90 34.60
N GLY A 684 -30.62 -10.11 34.98
CA GLY A 684 -30.33 -10.81 36.23
C GLY A 684 -28.90 -11.30 36.42
N HIS A 685 -28.13 -11.52 35.35
CA HIS A 685 -26.72 -11.84 35.49
C HIS A 685 -25.93 -10.62 35.97
N THR A 686 -24.93 -10.83 36.83
CA THR A 686 -24.06 -9.76 37.36
C THR A 686 -22.74 -9.64 36.60
N GLY A 687 -22.54 -10.47 35.58
CA GLY A 687 -21.35 -10.47 34.73
C GLY A 687 -21.64 -10.94 33.30
N PRO A 688 -20.62 -10.92 32.42
CA PRO A 688 -20.74 -11.35 31.03
C PRO A 688 -21.38 -12.74 30.86
N ILE A 689 -22.31 -12.85 29.91
CA ILE A 689 -22.88 -14.13 29.48
C ILE A 689 -21.96 -14.73 28.41
N PHE A 690 -21.46 -15.95 28.64
CA PHE A 690 -20.54 -16.63 27.72
C PHE A 690 -21.21 -17.71 26.89
N SER A 691 -22.31 -18.29 27.38
CA SER A 691 -23.03 -19.36 26.68
C SER A 691 -24.54 -19.22 26.85
N ILE A 692 -25.26 -19.65 25.82
CA ILE A 692 -26.71 -19.65 25.77
C ILE A 692 -27.20 -20.90 25.03
N ALA A 693 -28.33 -21.44 25.48
CA ALA A 693 -29.04 -22.53 24.82
C ALA A 693 -30.55 -22.25 24.83
N PHE A 694 -31.26 -22.69 23.80
CA PHE A 694 -32.68 -22.39 23.65
C PHE A 694 -33.45 -23.54 22.99
N ASP A 695 -34.47 -24.07 23.67
CA ASP A 695 -35.30 -25.19 23.19
C ASP A 695 -36.63 -24.73 22.53
N GLY A 696 -36.89 -23.43 22.46
CA GLY A 696 -38.16 -22.85 21.99
C GLY A 696 -39.17 -22.51 23.08
N THR A 697 -38.94 -22.94 24.33
CA THR A 697 -39.77 -22.63 25.51
C THR A 697 -38.95 -22.00 26.64
N ASN A 698 -37.76 -22.55 26.90
CA ASN A 698 -36.83 -22.15 27.94
C ASN A 698 -35.54 -21.62 27.33
N VAL A 699 -35.08 -20.47 27.83
CA VAL A 699 -33.74 -19.93 27.53
C VAL A 699 -32.84 -20.26 28.70
N ILE A 700 -31.67 -20.85 28.44
CA ILE A 700 -30.65 -21.11 29.46
C ILE A 700 -29.44 -20.23 29.21
N THR A 701 -29.04 -19.45 30.20
CA THR A 701 -27.89 -18.56 30.12
C THR A 701 -26.84 -18.92 31.16
N ALA A 702 -25.57 -18.79 30.79
CA ALA A 702 -24.43 -19.13 31.63
C ALA A 702 -23.28 -18.13 31.43
N GLY A 703 -22.63 -17.73 32.51
CA GLY A 703 -21.69 -16.61 32.46
C GLY A 703 -20.61 -16.56 33.54
N LEU A 704 -19.97 -15.40 33.63
CA LEU A 704 -18.86 -15.12 34.54
C LEU A 704 -19.27 -15.14 36.02
N ASP A 705 -20.55 -14.87 36.31
CA ASP A 705 -21.11 -14.81 37.66
C ASP A 705 -21.39 -16.18 38.29
N THR A 706 -20.89 -17.25 37.67
CA THR A 706 -20.97 -18.64 38.13
C THR A 706 -22.38 -19.22 38.18
N GLU A 707 -23.38 -18.50 37.67
CA GLU A 707 -24.77 -18.94 37.67
C GLU A 707 -25.17 -19.52 36.31
N VAL A 708 -26.00 -20.57 36.34
CA VAL A 708 -26.82 -20.97 35.19
C VAL A 708 -28.25 -20.54 35.47
N ARG A 709 -28.83 -19.73 34.59
CA ARG A 709 -30.19 -19.22 34.76
C ARG A 709 -31.11 -19.79 33.71
N VAL A 710 -32.30 -20.17 34.15
CA VAL A 710 -33.38 -20.67 33.31
C VAL A 710 -34.46 -19.60 33.24
N TRP A 711 -34.87 -19.28 32.02
CA TRP A 711 -35.87 -18.26 31.75
C TRP A 711 -37.00 -18.84 30.94
N ASP A 712 -38.24 -18.51 31.30
CA ASP A 712 -39.39 -18.80 30.46
C ASP A 712 -39.45 -17.78 29.30
N LEU A 713 -39.51 -18.26 28.05
CA LEU A 713 -39.53 -17.42 26.86
C LEU A 713 -40.76 -16.49 26.84
N THR A 714 -41.92 -17.02 27.23
CA THR A 714 -43.21 -16.34 27.08
C THR A 714 -43.31 -15.14 28.01
N SER A 715 -43.04 -15.35 29.29
CA SER A 715 -43.10 -14.33 30.35
C SER A 715 -41.83 -13.50 30.45
N GLY A 716 -40.68 -14.04 30.04
CA GLY A 716 -39.36 -13.43 30.26
C GLY A 716 -38.89 -13.48 31.73
N THR A 717 -39.54 -14.29 32.57
CA THR A 717 -39.18 -14.41 33.99
C THR A 717 -38.11 -15.46 34.21
N CYS A 718 -37.23 -15.23 35.19
CA CYS A 718 -36.25 -16.23 35.62
C CYS A 718 -36.97 -17.27 36.49
N ILE A 719 -37.08 -18.50 36.00
CA ILE A 719 -37.78 -19.58 36.69
C ILE A 719 -36.84 -20.40 37.59
N ALA A 720 -35.54 -20.39 37.32
CA ALA A 720 -34.54 -21.01 38.20
C ALA A 720 -33.15 -20.38 38.08
N VAL A 721 -32.40 -20.42 39.18
CA VAL A 721 -30.98 -20.04 39.25
C VAL A 721 -30.20 -21.20 39.87
N LEU A 722 -29.38 -21.86 39.07
CA LEU A 722 -28.58 -23.02 39.46
C LEU A 722 -27.17 -22.54 39.86
N ARG A 723 -26.84 -22.70 41.15
CA ARG A 723 -25.63 -22.13 41.78
C ARG A 723 -24.65 -23.20 42.23
N ASP A 724 -24.43 -24.17 41.38
CA ASP A 724 -23.60 -25.31 41.75
C ASP A 724 -22.11 -25.08 41.38
N PHE A 725 -21.77 -24.10 40.51
CA PHE A 725 -20.38 -23.81 40.10
C PHE A 725 -19.62 -22.90 41.06
N SER A 726 -18.32 -23.21 41.24
CA SER A 726 -17.38 -22.38 42.01
C SER A 726 -16.66 -21.33 41.18
N THR A 727 -16.73 -21.41 39.85
CA THR A 727 -16.07 -20.50 38.90
C THR A 727 -17.00 -20.23 37.70
N LEU A 728 -16.51 -19.47 36.71
CA LEU A 728 -17.29 -19.13 35.51
C LEU A 728 -17.87 -20.37 34.83
N VAL A 729 -19.03 -20.23 34.23
CA VAL A 729 -19.65 -21.28 33.40
C VAL A 729 -19.36 -20.95 31.93
N SER A 730 -18.57 -21.78 31.25
CA SER A 730 -18.07 -21.52 29.90
C SER A 730 -19.02 -22.00 28.81
N HIS A 731 -19.77 -23.08 29.06
CA HIS A 731 -20.66 -23.71 28.08
C HIS A 731 -21.96 -24.17 28.72
N VAL A 732 -23.07 -24.02 27.98
CA VAL A 732 -24.35 -24.61 28.32
C VAL A 732 -25.04 -25.18 27.08
N ARG A 733 -25.73 -26.30 27.26
CA ARG A 733 -26.55 -26.99 26.26
C ARG A 733 -27.83 -27.50 26.88
N ILE A 734 -28.86 -27.63 26.05
CA ILE A 734 -30.08 -28.36 26.37
C ILE A 734 -30.13 -29.56 25.44
N ASP A 735 -30.41 -30.72 26.00
CA ASP A 735 -30.74 -31.92 25.24
C ASP A 735 -31.98 -32.57 25.87
N GLU A 736 -33.09 -32.60 25.13
CA GLU A 736 -34.42 -32.99 25.61
C GLU A 736 -34.76 -32.42 27.00
N ASN A 737 -34.64 -33.27 28.03
CA ASN A 737 -35.02 -32.98 29.41
C ASN A 737 -33.80 -32.65 30.29
N PHE A 738 -32.63 -32.39 29.71
CA PHE A 738 -31.40 -32.15 30.44
C PHE A 738 -30.79 -30.77 30.13
N ILE A 739 -30.40 -30.07 31.18
CA ILE A 739 -29.49 -28.92 31.09
C ILE A 739 -28.09 -29.43 31.37
N ILE A 740 -27.16 -29.21 30.45
CA ILE A 740 -25.76 -29.67 30.56
C ILE A 740 -24.86 -28.44 30.54
N ALA A 741 -24.09 -28.22 31.59
CA ALA A 741 -23.20 -27.06 31.70
C ALA A 741 -21.77 -27.45 32.08
N GLY A 742 -20.80 -26.71 31.54
CA GLY A 742 -19.37 -26.87 31.79
C GLY A 742 -18.77 -25.65 32.47
N GLY A 743 -17.96 -25.90 33.50
CA GLY A 743 -17.34 -24.85 34.32
C GLY A 743 -15.86 -24.63 34.01
N GLY A 744 -15.37 -23.46 34.38
CA GLY A 744 -13.93 -23.17 34.46
C GLY A 744 -13.22 -23.98 35.56
N ASP A 745 -13.97 -24.63 36.45
CA ASP A 745 -13.49 -25.56 37.48
C ASP A 745 -13.20 -26.97 36.91
N GLY A 746 -13.43 -27.19 35.62
CA GLY A 746 -13.24 -28.48 34.96
C GLY A 746 -14.39 -29.47 35.21
N SER A 747 -15.46 -29.04 35.88
CA SER A 747 -16.64 -29.88 36.12
C SER A 747 -17.68 -29.74 35.02
N VAL A 748 -18.45 -30.82 34.82
CA VAL A 748 -19.70 -30.82 34.05
C VAL A 748 -20.83 -31.17 34.99
N ARG A 749 -21.92 -30.41 34.88
CA ARG A 749 -23.14 -30.62 35.65
C ARG A 749 -24.33 -30.83 34.74
N VAL A 750 -25.19 -31.74 35.15
CA VAL A 750 -26.42 -32.11 34.42
C VAL A 750 -27.60 -31.98 35.36
N TRP A 751 -28.60 -31.20 34.97
CA TRP A 751 -29.86 -31.06 35.71
C TRP A 751 -31.03 -31.57 34.88
N ALA A 752 -32.06 -32.10 35.55
CA ALA A 752 -33.35 -32.32 34.93
C ALA A 752 -34.01 -30.96 34.64
N LEU A 753 -34.33 -30.66 33.39
CA LEU A 753 -34.98 -29.44 32.94
C LEU A 753 -36.36 -29.25 33.59
N GLU A 754 -37.12 -30.32 33.81
CA GLU A 754 -38.46 -30.22 34.41
C GLU A 754 -38.42 -29.87 35.90
N THR A 755 -37.46 -30.44 36.64
CA THR A 755 -37.41 -30.31 38.12
C THR A 755 -36.33 -29.37 38.62
N MET A 756 -35.42 -28.93 37.75
CA MET A 756 -34.23 -28.14 38.05
C MET A 756 -33.29 -28.79 39.07
N ARG A 757 -33.39 -30.12 39.23
CA ARG A 757 -32.56 -30.89 40.17
C ARG A 757 -31.30 -31.37 39.50
N LEU A 758 -30.18 -31.20 40.19
CA LEU A 758 -28.89 -31.73 39.78
C LEU A 758 -28.94 -33.27 39.79
N ILE A 759 -28.63 -33.88 38.66
CA ILE A 759 -28.58 -35.32 38.46
C ILE A 759 -27.13 -35.79 38.55
N PHE A 760 -26.24 -35.16 37.77
CA PHE A 760 -24.83 -35.54 37.70
C PHE A 760 -23.92 -34.36 37.98
N HIS A 761 -22.89 -34.62 38.78
CA HIS A 761 -21.74 -33.74 38.97
C HIS A 761 -20.48 -34.54 38.61
N MET A 762 -19.90 -34.21 37.47
CA MET A 762 -18.78 -34.93 36.88
C MET A 762 -17.53 -34.06 36.97
N ALA A 763 -16.49 -34.55 37.65
CA ALA A 763 -15.16 -33.94 37.64
C ALA A 763 -14.44 -34.32 36.33
N ALA A 764 -14.88 -33.70 35.23
CA ALA A 764 -14.55 -34.17 33.89
C ALA A 764 -13.06 -33.94 33.54
N HIS A 765 -12.54 -32.76 33.85
CA HIS A 765 -11.20 -32.34 33.46
C HIS A 765 -10.42 -31.74 34.64
N LYS A 766 -9.09 -31.76 34.57
CA LYS A 766 -8.20 -31.17 35.59
C LYS A 766 -8.17 -29.63 35.53
N SER A 767 -8.68 -29.07 34.43
CA SER A 767 -8.71 -27.65 34.14
C SER A 767 -10.02 -27.32 33.41
N GLY A 768 -10.28 -26.03 33.18
CA GLY A 768 -11.56 -25.54 32.68
C GLY A 768 -12.02 -26.20 31.38
N ILE A 769 -13.33 -26.39 31.29
CA ILE A 769 -14.00 -26.94 30.10
C ILE A 769 -13.91 -25.94 28.94
N THR A 770 -13.35 -26.39 27.82
CA THR A 770 -13.20 -25.57 26.60
C THR A 770 -14.25 -25.89 25.53
N SER A 771 -14.93 -27.03 25.63
CA SER A 771 -16.02 -27.37 24.71
C SER A 771 -16.91 -28.48 25.27
N ILE A 772 -18.22 -28.40 24.99
CA ILE A 772 -19.21 -29.45 25.29
C ILE A 772 -20.12 -29.66 24.07
N SER A 773 -20.37 -30.93 23.77
CA SER A 773 -21.43 -31.39 22.88
C SER A 773 -22.15 -32.57 23.52
N ALA A 774 -23.45 -32.74 23.28
CA ALA A 774 -24.23 -33.85 23.81
C ALA A 774 -25.32 -34.27 22.83
N ASN A 775 -25.83 -35.49 22.99
CA ASN A 775 -27.07 -36.00 22.42
C ASN A 775 -27.82 -36.79 23.51
N HIS A 776 -28.91 -37.47 23.13
CA HIS A 776 -29.80 -38.19 24.05
C HIS A 776 -29.12 -39.27 24.90
N ASP A 777 -27.98 -39.81 24.44
CA ASP A 777 -27.28 -40.91 25.10
C ASP A 777 -25.93 -40.50 25.70
N TYR A 778 -25.25 -39.49 25.15
CA TYR A 778 -23.85 -39.22 25.46
C TYR A 778 -23.50 -37.73 25.59
N ILE A 779 -22.48 -37.45 26.38
CA ILE A 779 -21.81 -36.15 26.47
C ILE A 779 -20.36 -36.31 26.02
N VAL A 780 -19.86 -35.39 25.18
CA VAL A 780 -18.45 -35.27 24.85
C VAL A 780 -17.89 -33.95 25.37
N THR A 781 -16.81 -34.01 26.14
CA THR A 781 -16.19 -32.87 26.79
C THR A 781 -14.75 -32.70 26.33
N GLY A 782 -14.35 -31.45 26.09
CA GLY A 782 -12.96 -31.05 25.87
C GLY A 782 -12.46 -30.16 27.00
N GLY A 783 -11.26 -30.44 27.51
CA GLY A 783 -10.64 -29.67 28.60
C GLY A 783 -9.42 -28.88 28.16
N SER A 784 -9.10 -27.86 28.95
CA SER A 784 -7.80 -27.15 28.84
C SER A 784 -6.61 -28.04 29.21
N ASP A 785 -6.86 -29.22 29.77
CA ASP A 785 -5.87 -30.26 30.02
C ASP A 785 -5.50 -31.08 28.77
N GLY A 786 -6.08 -30.73 27.61
CA GLY A 786 -5.76 -31.39 26.35
C GLY A 786 -6.48 -32.70 26.12
N GLN A 787 -7.35 -33.12 27.04
CA GLN A 787 -8.07 -34.39 26.97
C GLN A 787 -9.48 -34.20 26.41
N VAL A 788 -9.95 -35.19 25.65
CA VAL A 788 -11.35 -35.31 25.25
C VAL A 788 -11.93 -36.58 25.87
N LYS A 789 -13.10 -36.45 26.49
CA LYS A 789 -13.76 -37.53 27.22
C LYS A 789 -15.21 -37.71 26.77
N LEU A 790 -15.61 -38.97 26.65
CA LEU A 790 -16.96 -39.41 26.31
C LEU A 790 -17.63 -39.97 27.56
N TRP A 791 -18.84 -39.49 27.85
CA TRP A 791 -19.61 -39.82 29.03
C TRP A 791 -20.99 -40.35 28.63
N ASP A 792 -21.51 -41.28 29.41
CA ASP A 792 -22.88 -41.77 29.31
C ASP A 792 -23.82 -40.77 29.99
N LEU A 793 -24.79 -40.22 29.25
CA LEU A 793 -25.75 -39.25 29.79
C LEU A 793 -26.76 -39.89 30.74
N SER A 794 -27.05 -41.19 30.60
CA SER A 794 -28.03 -41.90 31.43
C SER A 794 -27.56 -42.12 32.88
N ASN A 795 -26.24 -42.21 33.08
CA ASN A 795 -25.64 -42.55 34.39
C ASN A 795 -24.44 -41.68 34.79
N GLY A 796 -24.00 -40.75 33.93
CA GLY A 796 -22.92 -39.81 34.20
C GLY A 796 -21.53 -40.43 34.31
N ARG A 797 -21.34 -41.68 33.84
CA ARG A 797 -20.04 -42.36 33.90
C ARG A 797 -19.20 -42.08 32.66
N LEU A 798 -17.89 -41.98 32.88
CA LEU A 798 -16.90 -41.95 31.80
C LEU A 798 -16.93 -43.28 31.05
N ILE A 799 -17.14 -43.22 29.74
CA ILE A 799 -17.07 -44.36 28.82
C ILE A 799 -15.63 -44.52 28.33
N GLN A 800 -15.08 -43.44 27.79
CA GLN A 800 -13.78 -43.47 27.12
C GLN A 800 -13.05 -42.12 27.21
N GLU A 801 -11.73 -42.20 27.38
CA GLU A 801 -10.78 -41.11 27.14
C GLU A 801 -10.08 -41.37 25.80
N LEU A 802 -9.95 -40.35 24.95
CA LEU A 802 -9.26 -40.50 23.67
C LEU A 802 -7.74 -40.46 23.89
N GLU A 803 -7.04 -41.50 23.43
CA GLU A 803 -5.74 -41.96 23.98
C GLU A 803 -4.51 -41.05 23.75
N GLU A 804 -4.66 -39.86 23.15
CA GLU A 804 -3.55 -38.92 22.98
C GLU A 804 -3.90 -37.53 23.54
N PRO A 805 -3.19 -37.05 24.57
CA PRO A 805 -3.32 -35.67 25.04
C PRO A 805 -2.93 -34.68 23.93
N MET A 806 -3.85 -33.78 23.63
CA MET A 806 -3.63 -32.72 22.64
C MET A 806 -3.09 -31.47 23.33
N LEU A 807 -2.33 -30.63 22.63
CA LEU A 807 -1.79 -29.40 23.20
C LEU A 807 -2.89 -28.38 23.56
N ALA A 808 -3.97 -28.35 22.78
CA ALA A 808 -5.16 -27.55 23.06
C ALA A 808 -6.38 -28.11 22.30
N ILE A 809 -7.55 -28.08 22.95
CA ILE A 809 -8.83 -28.47 22.35
C ILE A 809 -9.68 -27.22 22.13
N TRP A 810 -10.02 -26.98 20.87
CA TRP A 810 -10.72 -25.76 20.45
C TRP A 810 -12.23 -25.97 20.34
N LYS A 811 -12.66 -27.11 19.80
CA LYS A 811 -14.08 -27.44 19.64
C LYS A 811 -14.27 -28.95 19.55
N VAL A 812 -15.33 -29.42 20.21
CA VAL A 812 -15.84 -30.78 20.10
C VAL A 812 -17.25 -30.70 19.53
N ALA A 813 -17.54 -31.46 18.49
CA ALA A 813 -18.86 -31.60 17.92
C ALA A 813 -19.23 -33.08 17.86
N PHE A 814 -20.46 -33.41 18.24
CA PHE A 814 -20.97 -34.76 18.31
C PHE A 814 -22.30 -34.90 17.56
N SER A 815 -22.43 -35.95 16.77
CA SER A 815 -23.65 -36.41 16.10
C SER A 815 -23.78 -37.91 16.36
N ASP A 816 -25.00 -38.45 16.29
CA ASP A 816 -25.39 -39.81 16.73
C ASP A 816 -24.42 -40.95 16.38
N GLU A 817 -23.67 -40.86 15.28
CA GLU A 817 -22.67 -41.88 14.89
C GLU A 817 -21.20 -41.40 14.92
N LYS A 818 -20.91 -40.09 15.05
CA LYS A 818 -19.57 -39.53 14.82
C LYS A 818 -19.23 -38.35 15.73
N THR A 819 -18.02 -38.39 16.30
CA THR A 819 -17.40 -37.27 17.01
C THR A 819 -16.33 -36.62 16.13
N VAL A 820 -16.39 -35.30 15.98
CA VAL A 820 -15.34 -34.50 15.31
C VAL A 820 -14.65 -33.61 16.35
N ILE A 821 -13.31 -33.69 16.40
CA ILE A 821 -12.47 -32.96 17.36
C ILE A 821 -11.51 -32.07 16.58
N VAL A 822 -11.49 -30.78 16.92
CA VAL A 822 -10.51 -29.84 16.41
C VAL A 822 -9.50 -29.54 17.52
N ALA A 823 -8.29 -30.08 17.38
CA ALA A 823 -7.23 -29.98 18.39
C ALA A 823 -5.84 -29.88 17.75
N ALA A 824 -4.85 -29.40 18.51
CA ALA A 824 -3.45 -29.27 18.08
C ALA A 824 -2.59 -30.44 18.60
N ARG A 825 -1.83 -31.12 17.72
CA ARG A 825 -0.89 -32.21 18.08
C ARG A 825 0.55 -31.72 18.23
N GLN A 826 1.33 -32.37 19.11
CA GLN A 826 2.79 -32.21 19.19
C GLN A 826 3.45 -32.70 17.89
N LYS A 827 4.45 -31.97 17.36
CA LYS A 827 5.25 -32.39 16.21
C LYS A 827 6.63 -32.80 16.71
N GLU A 828 7.03 -34.06 16.48
CA GLU A 828 8.40 -34.51 16.73
C GLU A 828 9.36 -33.75 15.81
N GLU A 829 10.45 -33.22 16.38
CA GLU A 829 11.49 -32.48 15.67
C GLU A 829 12.24 -33.41 14.70
N SER A 830 12.20 -33.09 13.40
CA SER A 830 12.99 -33.78 12.39
C SER A 830 14.44 -33.29 12.38
N ILE A 831 15.35 -34.19 12.79
CA ILE A 831 16.75 -34.38 12.40
C ILE A 831 17.38 -33.20 11.63
N ILE A 832 18.13 -32.36 12.33
CA ILE A 832 19.09 -31.43 11.73
C ILE A 832 20.32 -32.24 11.31
N ALA A 833 20.63 -32.21 10.01
CA ALA A 833 21.94 -32.59 9.51
C ALA A 833 22.98 -31.57 10.00
N THR A 834 23.84 -31.98 10.93
CA THR A 834 25.11 -31.31 11.21
C THR A 834 26.13 -31.79 10.19
N ASP A 835 26.73 -30.88 9.42
CA ASP A 835 28.01 -31.13 8.75
C ASP A 835 29.04 -30.06 9.17
N PRO A 836 30.35 -30.40 9.12
CA PRO A 836 31.30 -30.05 10.15
C PRO A 836 32.34 -29.05 9.65
N ILE A 837 32.53 -27.92 10.34
CA ILE A 837 33.70 -27.06 10.13
C ILE A 837 34.17 -26.54 11.48
N ASP A 838 34.91 -27.39 12.19
CA ASP A 838 35.89 -26.97 13.18
C ASP A 838 37.04 -27.98 13.17
N ALA A 839 37.96 -27.79 12.22
CA ALA A 839 39.29 -28.39 12.29
C ALA A 839 40.31 -27.33 11.88
N LYS A 840 41.04 -26.83 12.87
CA LYS A 840 42.22 -25.99 12.71
C LYS A 840 43.30 -26.72 11.88
N PRO A 841 44.15 -26.00 11.14
CA PRO A 841 45.25 -26.61 10.43
C PRO A 841 46.31 -27.08 11.42
N ASP A 842 46.58 -28.39 11.43
CA ASP A 842 47.72 -28.95 12.14
C ASP A 842 48.93 -29.00 11.19
N ASN A 843 50.06 -28.47 11.67
CA ASN A 843 51.33 -28.45 10.98
C ASN A 843 51.96 -29.85 11.03
N GLY A 844 52.33 -30.42 9.88
CA GLY A 844 53.00 -31.72 9.88
C GLY A 844 53.51 -32.18 8.52
N VAL A 845 54.67 -31.65 8.13
CA VAL A 845 55.83 -32.29 7.50
C VAL A 845 55.60 -33.50 6.54
N HIS A 846 56.09 -33.32 5.32
CA HIS A 846 56.42 -34.36 4.33
C HIS A 846 57.14 -35.58 4.90
N GLU A 847 56.76 -36.78 4.44
CA GLU A 847 57.74 -37.79 4.03
C GLU A 847 57.18 -38.69 2.93
N SER A 848 58.01 -38.84 1.88
CA SER A 848 57.93 -39.65 0.64
C SER A 848 56.74 -39.50 -0.30
#